data_AF-A0A1V4QJS5-F1
#
_entry.id   AF-A0A1V4QJS5-F1
#
_cell.length_a   1.000
_cell.length_b   1.000
_cell.length_c   1.000
_cell.angle_alpha   90.00
_cell.angle_beta   90.00
_cell.angle_gamma   90.00
#
_symmetry.space_group_name_H-M   'P 1'
#
loop_
_entity.id
_entity.type
_entity.pdbx_description
1 polymer ?
#
loop_
_entity_poly.entity_id
_entity_poly.type
_entity_poly.pdbx_seq_one_letter_code
_entity_poly.pdbx_strand_id
1 'polypeptide(L)'
;MRLKIRRLLLLAIMVFFGLVGRINSAPGASALAGKLVYLQGEVNLCRAATGGWQTAQIGDSLFGGDVIKTGPASVAAILCVDESQLKVHENTVLELKSVMTSPRLGWAEIVPAAGEKPAFSLYGVPHGEIWLRNTKETFRFELETPAVTAGIRGTEFNLRVGADGTTQIILLQGKLRLANPLGELILNSGEEGLTRPGQAPTKRLVLQPEDAVQWSLYYPGIFSYRDLPLATPGMETGVPSGPAREAAVLYDQGRLSEARAATQAILQQTPENDQALTVLGWINLQQQAPLEARRAFQQVSRPQALALVGLALARYRLGELVPAYELVKAARQQLPPSPLLWTMEGYFALLAARIAESQACLENALKLAPNYTLARAFLAQMLLVQNRKAAAREEASRALAQAPNSPAAQLTMALVEIAYFKPAIAKAHLEKAIKADPSFVPAYVYLAKLWLGGDYLDRAWKSIEAARRLAPEEGEVLSLAGFIKLGFRDYQAARKFFEQAIKANPGLGEPHLGLGIYYFRYREPRQALAEMLTATLLEPRVSLYQSTLGKALYQVRAFDKALEVYDYAQNLDQNDPTPHLYKGIALTDLNRPGEAVQEINRSIALNDNNAIFRSRLMLDRDLAVRNYDLARAYNQLGLGEWAYSKAVSAVKKDPLNSSARLFLAGAYLASRQRLGSAGSELLLYRLLSPANQNTFTLYNDYTPMFEMPYLRVQAQGGIGTWGHSRAIQDHSLEVYGGIPGLAFDVFGGYQEDDGFRARNGDDQVYNILNLVKWEPTVKNSVMAGFSYSDSETGDLSHLNDFGFANSPRLRQFFRTRLYELGYVHRFTPRATLLSYLAYANTDWHLKDKTLDTESFFGLPLDISSTLNCRYDREFYDIQLQQQMVLADHTLMAGFDYFSGHLKYKYDELLEYSIFGIPLFSIPLYYNFRPPDRSYSFYLQDYWRLTPSLLAELGLFYDNTRTSRAGFAESVSLWSWNPRFGLNYQVNADHTLRLVLQRSLATHNLMAPLLVPAEIASFPWQINVDDGSEVREVGVAWEAQWNPLTYSVLRLNANRIFTPQYEVDDQLQEHRVWWGWKRYTASLTINRILSPAWGLTTGIIGKKFDPSLKNSYDFSELSALLQLSFLHRSGWQGLLRTFLVRQDLTNRGDSFYGLADATLGYEFPGKRGLASLELTNIFDRHFYFQKEFVTFDALYPARRILFKLAFYF
;
A
#
# COMPACT_ATOMS: atom_id res chain seq x y z
N MET A 1 17.74 37.84 33.38
CA MET A 1 18.18 36.45 33.09
C MET A 1 17.61 35.88 31.77
N ARG A 2 16.55 36.47 31.20
CA ARG A 2 16.21 36.38 29.77
C ARG A 2 16.94 37.48 28.99
N LEU A 3 18.18 37.25 28.56
CA LEU A 3 18.85 38.03 27.49
C LEU A 3 20.25 37.47 27.10
N LYS A 4 20.78 36.49 27.85
CA LYS A 4 22.08 35.85 27.58
C LYS A 4 22.02 34.56 26.74
N ILE A 5 20.83 34.06 26.39
CA ILE A 5 20.66 32.83 25.58
C ILE A 5 20.60 33.12 24.06
N ARG A 6 20.22 34.35 23.65
CA ARG A 6 20.18 34.74 22.23
C ARG A 6 21.56 34.95 21.57
N ARG A 7 22.62 35.22 22.35
CA ARG A 7 23.98 35.43 21.81
C ARG A 7 24.81 34.14 21.68
N LEU A 8 24.43 33.07 22.38
CA LEU A 8 25.07 31.75 22.23
C LEU A 8 24.52 30.93 21.05
N LEU A 9 23.24 31.12 20.67
CA LEU A 9 22.67 30.47 19.49
C LEU A 9 23.16 31.08 18.16
N LEU A 10 23.44 32.39 18.11
CA LEU A 10 23.96 33.07 16.91
C LEU A 10 25.45 32.79 16.67
N LEU A 11 26.22 32.49 17.71
CA LEU A 11 27.63 32.11 17.58
C LEU A 11 27.80 30.63 17.16
N ALA A 12 26.89 29.74 17.60
CA ALA A 12 26.87 28.34 17.14
C ALA A 12 26.47 28.20 15.66
N ILE A 13 25.62 29.11 15.15
CA ILE A 13 25.23 29.15 13.73
C ILE A 13 26.33 29.75 12.84
N MET A 14 27.15 30.68 13.36
CA MET A 14 28.29 31.24 12.61
C MET A 14 29.54 30.37 12.61
N VAL A 15 29.75 29.52 13.62
CA VAL A 15 30.90 28.59 13.65
C VAL A 15 30.64 27.32 12.81
N PHE A 16 29.38 26.95 12.54
CA PHE A 16 29.06 25.85 11.62
C PHE A 16 29.22 26.23 10.13
N PHE A 17 29.23 27.53 9.80
CA PHE A 17 29.46 28.03 8.43
C PHE A 17 30.90 28.53 8.16
N GLY A 18 31.80 28.43 9.14
CA GLY A 18 33.18 28.97 9.07
C GLY A 18 34.28 27.95 8.76
N LEU A 19 33.95 26.67 8.55
CA LEU A 19 34.91 25.59 8.31
C LEU A 19 34.54 24.76 7.07
N VAL A 20 34.23 25.44 5.96
CA VAL A 20 34.45 24.89 4.63
C VAL A 20 35.73 25.52 4.11
N GLY A 21 36.82 24.77 4.22
CA GLY A 21 38.12 25.17 3.72
C GLY A 21 38.03 25.56 2.25
N ARG A 22 38.53 26.75 1.94
CA ARG A 22 38.89 27.16 0.58
C ARG A 22 39.92 26.16 0.05
N ILE A 23 39.47 25.21 -0.77
CA ILE A 23 40.33 24.50 -1.68
C ILE A 23 40.65 25.49 -2.80
N ASN A 24 41.92 25.87 -2.91
CA ASN A 24 42.43 26.58 -4.07
C ASN A 24 42.05 25.79 -5.33
N SER A 25 41.29 26.42 -6.21
CA SER A 25 41.04 25.94 -7.57
C SER A 25 42.38 25.90 -8.32
N ALA A 26 42.88 24.69 -8.59
CA ALA A 26 43.85 24.49 -9.66
C ALA A 26 43.22 24.90 -11.00
N PRO A 27 43.92 25.63 -11.88
CA PRO A 27 43.41 25.93 -13.21
C PRO A 27 43.41 24.65 -14.05
N GLY A 28 42.24 24.26 -14.58
CA GLY A 28 42.15 23.25 -15.66
C GLY A 28 41.28 22.00 -15.42
N ALA A 29 40.44 21.94 -14.37
CA ALA A 29 39.53 20.80 -14.19
C ALA A 29 38.30 20.89 -15.12
N SER A 30 38.13 19.92 -16.02
CA SER A 30 36.96 19.80 -16.90
C SER A 30 35.67 19.57 -16.10
N ALA A 31 34.53 20.05 -16.60
CA ALA A 31 33.24 19.89 -15.94
C ALA A 31 32.81 18.40 -15.87
N LEU A 32 32.24 17.98 -14.74
CA LEU A 32 31.74 16.61 -14.54
C LEU A 32 30.65 16.30 -15.58
N ALA A 33 30.82 15.20 -16.30
CA ALA A 33 29.95 14.70 -17.36
C ALA A 33 29.03 13.57 -16.89
N GLY A 34 29.53 12.69 -16.02
CA GLY A 34 28.74 11.58 -15.50
C GLY A 34 29.54 10.67 -14.58
N LYS A 35 28.94 9.53 -14.24
CA LYS A 35 29.59 8.48 -13.46
C LYS A 35 29.35 7.12 -14.12
N LEU A 36 30.40 6.32 -14.19
CA LEU A 36 30.32 4.93 -14.63
C LEU A 36 29.64 4.11 -13.52
N VAL A 37 28.48 3.53 -13.79
CA VAL A 37 27.68 2.80 -12.79
C VAL A 37 27.68 1.30 -13.00
N TYR A 38 28.09 0.83 -14.18
CA TYR A 38 28.24 -0.58 -14.51
C TYR A 38 29.33 -0.78 -15.54
N LEU A 39 30.06 -1.89 -15.44
CA LEU A 39 30.95 -2.39 -16.48
C LEU A 39 30.96 -3.92 -16.49
N GLN A 40 31.11 -4.49 -17.68
CA GLN A 40 31.38 -5.88 -17.94
C GLN A 40 32.41 -5.97 -19.07
N GLY A 41 33.38 -6.88 -18.95
CA GLY A 41 34.44 -7.05 -19.95
C GLY A 41 35.51 -5.95 -19.91
N GLU A 42 36.16 -5.72 -21.04
CA GLU A 42 37.21 -4.71 -21.20
C GLU A 42 36.60 -3.34 -21.49
N VAL A 43 36.67 -2.44 -20.51
CA VAL A 43 36.24 -1.05 -20.65
C VAL A 43 37.43 -0.15 -20.34
N ASN A 44 37.82 0.66 -21.31
CA ASN A 44 38.93 1.60 -21.20
C ASN A 44 38.42 3.04 -21.28
N LEU A 45 39.01 3.92 -20.49
CA LEU A 45 38.70 5.34 -20.38
C LEU A 45 39.94 6.14 -20.79
N CYS A 46 39.78 7.04 -21.76
CA CYS A 46 40.80 8.03 -22.14
C CYS A 46 40.43 9.38 -21.55
N ARG A 47 41.33 9.98 -20.77
CA ARG A 47 41.11 11.29 -20.14
C ARG A 47 41.43 12.42 -21.10
N ALA A 48 40.52 13.37 -21.27
CA ALA A 48 40.73 14.53 -22.14
C ALA A 48 42.00 15.33 -21.80
N ALA A 49 42.28 15.48 -20.50
CA ALA A 49 43.37 16.30 -19.99
C ALA A 49 44.76 15.66 -20.17
N THR A 50 44.86 14.32 -20.26
CA THR A 50 46.15 13.61 -20.30
C THR A 50 46.34 12.76 -21.56
N GLY A 51 45.29 12.47 -22.32
CA GLY A 51 45.32 11.64 -23.52
C GLY A 51 45.68 10.16 -23.29
N GLY A 52 45.85 9.75 -22.03
CA GLY A 52 46.23 8.38 -21.67
C GLY A 52 45.01 7.48 -21.49
N TRP A 53 45.07 6.28 -22.08
CA TRP A 53 44.10 5.21 -21.85
C TRP A 53 44.38 4.51 -20.51
N GLN A 54 43.34 4.29 -19.73
CA GLN A 54 43.37 3.51 -18.49
C GLN A 54 42.16 2.56 -18.44
N THR A 55 42.28 1.45 -17.73
CA THR A 55 41.14 0.56 -17.47
C THR A 55 40.14 1.27 -16.57
N ALA A 56 38.87 1.30 -16.98
CA ALA A 56 37.80 1.94 -16.23
C ALA A 56 37.36 1.07 -15.04
N GLN A 57 36.94 1.71 -13.95
CA GLN A 57 36.38 1.05 -12.77
C GLN A 57 34.95 1.54 -12.50
N ILE A 58 34.12 0.68 -11.88
CA ILE A 58 32.78 1.07 -11.45
C ILE A 58 32.94 2.19 -10.41
N GLY A 59 32.23 3.28 -10.64
CA GLY A 59 32.28 4.47 -9.80
C GLY A 59 33.20 5.58 -10.31
N ASP A 60 33.94 5.36 -11.41
CA ASP A 60 34.74 6.40 -12.02
C ASP A 60 33.89 7.62 -12.42
N SER A 61 34.36 8.80 -12.03
CA SER A 61 33.80 10.07 -12.50
C SER A 61 34.32 10.36 -13.91
N LEU A 62 33.41 10.78 -14.78
CA LEU A 62 33.67 11.10 -16.19
C LEU A 62 33.56 12.61 -16.37
N PHE A 63 34.42 13.20 -17.20
CA PHE A 63 34.43 14.65 -17.44
C PHE A 63 34.24 14.98 -18.93
N GLY A 64 33.89 16.23 -19.22
CA GLY A 64 33.77 16.71 -20.60
C GLY A 64 35.06 16.48 -21.39
N GLY A 65 34.93 15.89 -22.58
CA GLY A 65 36.00 15.47 -23.48
C GLY A 65 36.53 14.05 -23.24
N ASP A 66 36.11 13.34 -22.18
CA ASP A 66 36.55 11.97 -21.95
C ASP A 66 35.98 11.01 -23.01
N VAL A 67 36.77 10.00 -23.38
CA VAL A 67 36.40 8.96 -24.35
C VAL A 67 36.35 7.61 -23.67
N ILE A 68 35.27 6.87 -23.87
CA ILE A 68 35.05 5.53 -23.33
C ILE A 68 35.07 4.55 -24.47
N LYS A 69 35.82 3.46 -24.32
CA LYS A 69 35.95 2.39 -25.30
C LYS A 69 35.64 1.04 -24.65
N THR A 70 34.74 0.29 -25.27
CA THR A 70 34.40 -1.09 -24.90
C THR A 70 35.02 -2.08 -25.89
N GLY A 71 35.56 -3.18 -25.39
CA GLY A 71 36.05 -4.30 -26.20
C GLY A 71 34.93 -5.26 -26.65
N PRO A 72 35.28 -6.40 -27.27
CA PRO A 72 34.34 -7.48 -27.57
C PRO A 72 33.65 -7.99 -26.29
N ALA A 73 32.38 -8.36 -26.38
CA ALA A 73 31.57 -8.85 -25.25
C ALA A 73 31.62 -7.93 -23.99
N SER A 74 31.88 -6.64 -24.18
CA SER A 74 32.03 -5.67 -23.10
C SER A 74 30.88 -4.67 -23.11
N VAL A 75 30.42 -4.26 -21.94
CA VAL A 75 29.32 -3.30 -21.79
C VAL A 75 29.70 -2.31 -20.68
N ALA A 76 29.36 -1.05 -20.85
CA ALA A 76 29.42 -0.06 -19.79
C ALA A 76 28.07 0.64 -19.64
N ALA A 77 27.68 1.04 -18.43
CA ALA A 77 26.53 1.91 -18.22
C ALA A 77 26.94 3.17 -17.47
N ILE A 78 26.40 4.30 -17.91
CA ILE A 78 26.78 5.63 -17.46
C ILE A 78 25.52 6.39 -17.05
N LEU A 79 25.55 6.95 -15.85
CA LEU A 79 24.57 7.93 -15.40
C LEU A 79 25.18 9.32 -15.54
N CYS A 80 24.66 10.12 -16.47
CA CYS A 80 25.20 11.44 -16.76
C CYS A 80 24.58 12.54 -15.89
N VAL A 81 25.32 13.65 -15.73
CA VAL A 81 24.89 14.80 -14.92
C VAL A 81 23.67 15.52 -15.51
N ASP A 82 23.38 15.27 -16.79
CA ASP A 82 22.25 15.79 -17.54
C ASP A 82 21.00 14.91 -17.45
N GLU A 83 20.97 13.93 -16.55
CA GLU A 83 19.94 12.90 -16.44
C GLU A 83 19.92 11.90 -17.60
N SER A 84 20.85 11.98 -18.56
CA SER A 84 20.99 10.97 -19.60
C SER A 84 21.45 9.65 -19.00
N GLN A 85 20.74 8.59 -19.35
CA GLN A 85 21.06 7.20 -19.04
C GLN A 85 21.64 6.57 -20.30
N LEU A 86 22.85 6.02 -20.21
CA LEU A 86 23.60 5.49 -21.35
C LEU A 86 24.03 4.06 -21.07
N LYS A 87 23.84 3.17 -22.04
CA LYS A 87 24.55 1.89 -22.13
C LYS A 87 25.41 1.90 -23.38
N VAL A 88 26.66 1.54 -23.21
CA VAL A 88 27.68 1.44 -24.25
C VAL A 88 27.93 -0.05 -24.45
N HIS A 89 27.55 -0.58 -25.60
CA HIS A 89 27.66 -2.01 -25.92
C HIS A 89 29.06 -2.35 -26.43
N GLU A 90 29.27 -3.58 -26.91
CA GLU A 90 30.60 -4.04 -27.32
C GLU A 90 31.17 -3.24 -28.49
N ASN A 91 32.50 -3.19 -28.59
CA ASN A 91 33.23 -2.54 -29.69
C ASN A 91 32.76 -1.11 -29.97
N THR A 92 32.47 -0.36 -28.91
CA THR A 92 31.88 0.98 -29.00
C THR A 92 32.85 2.01 -28.48
N VAL A 93 32.93 3.14 -29.17
CA VAL A 93 33.59 4.34 -28.68
C VAL A 93 32.54 5.43 -28.49
N LEU A 94 32.48 5.94 -27.27
CA LEU A 94 31.61 7.05 -26.86
C LEU A 94 32.48 8.22 -26.39
N GLU A 95 32.24 9.40 -26.93
CA GLU A 95 32.91 10.65 -26.56
C GLU A 95 31.92 11.59 -25.87
N LEU A 96 32.20 12.00 -24.64
CA LEU A 96 31.37 12.94 -23.89
C LEU A 96 31.82 14.39 -24.14
N LYS A 97 31.62 14.90 -25.37
CA LYS A 97 32.19 16.20 -25.81
C LYS A 97 31.84 17.36 -24.87
N SER A 98 30.56 17.55 -24.56
CA SER A 98 30.10 18.53 -23.57
C SER A 98 28.81 18.05 -22.90
N VAL A 99 28.67 18.26 -21.59
CA VAL A 99 27.48 17.78 -20.85
C VAL A 99 26.92 18.90 -19.99
N MET A 100 25.66 19.28 -20.22
CA MET A 100 25.01 20.31 -19.42
C MET A 100 24.58 19.73 -18.06
N THR A 101 24.91 20.39 -16.96
CA THR A 101 24.52 19.94 -15.63
C THR A 101 23.02 20.13 -15.38
N SER A 102 22.31 19.08 -14.99
CA SER A 102 20.94 19.20 -14.52
C SER A 102 20.89 19.78 -13.10
N PRO A 103 20.10 20.85 -12.85
CA PRO A 103 19.92 21.41 -11.50
C PRO A 103 19.16 20.47 -10.54
N ARG A 104 18.68 19.31 -11.02
CA ARG A 104 17.68 18.45 -10.36
C ARG A 104 18.23 17.18 -9.72
N LEU A 105 19.48 16.79 -9.98
CA LEU A 105 20.13 15.60 -9.41
C LEU A 105 20.89 15.88 -8.10
N GLY A 106 20.98 17.15 -7.66
CA GLY A 106 21.70 17.53 -6.44
C GLY A 106 23.22 17.34 -6.52
N TRP A 107 23.77 16.91 -7.65
CA TRP A 107 25.21 16.74 -7.85
C TRP A 107 25.98 18.07 -7.84
N ALA A 108 25.28 19.18 -8.09
CA ALA A 108 25.83 20.53 -8.04
C ALA A 108 26.35 20.96 -6.64
N GLU A 109 25.92 20.30 -5.55
CA GLU A 109 26.44 20.57 -4.20
C GLU A 109 27.69 19.74 -3.84
N ILE A 110 28.04 18.73 -4.66
CA ILE A 110 29.11 17.76 -4.33
C ILE A 110 30.44 18.14 -5.01
N VAL A 111 30.41 18.84 -6.15
CA VAL A 111 31.63 19.33 -6.81
C VAL A 111 31.36 20.73 -7.37
N PRO A 112 32.09 21.78 -6.93
CA PRO A 112 32.03 23.08 -7.58
C PRO A 112 32.54 22.92 -9.00
N ALA A 113 31.68 23.06 -10.01
CA ALA A 113 32.12 23.10 -11.39
C ALA A 113 32.96 24.37 -11.61
N ALA A 114 34.26 24.22 -11.79
CA ALA A 114 35.14 25.30 -12.24
C ALA A 114 35.13 25.32 -13.78
N GLY A 115 34.23 26.11 -14.38
CA GLY A 115 34.16 26.26 -15.84
C GLY A 115 32.85 26.87 -16.34
N GLU A 116 32.84 27.34 -17.59
CA GLU A 116 31.61 27.79 -18.27
C GLU A 116 30.63 26.61 -18.44
N LYS A 117 29.34 26.84 -18.13
CA LYS A 117 28.31 25.82 -18.27
C LYS A 117 27.96 25.66 -19.75
N PRO A 118 28.07 24.46 -20.35
CA PRO A 118 27.73 24.25 -21.74
C PRO A 118 26.22 24.47 -21.99
N ALA A 119 25.88 25.04 -23.16
CA ALA A 119 24.51 25.42 -23.52
C ALA A 119 23.62 24.25 -23.98
N PHE A 120 24.21 23.07 -24.24
CA PHE A 120 23.53 21.81 -24.56
C PHE A 120 24.48 20.63 -24.30
N SER A 121 23.95 19.41 -24.13
CA SER A 121 24.77 18.19 -24.11
C SER A 121 25.04 17.70 -25.53
N LEU A 122 26.29 17.31 -25.80
CA LEU A 122 26.74 16.79 -27.09
C LEU A 122 27.58 15.53 -26.87
N TYR A 123 27.13 14.40 -27.43
CA TYR A 123 27.85 13.12 -27.39
C TYR A 123 28.26 12.68 -28.80
N GLY A 124 29.48 12.14 -28.92
CA GLY A 124 29.99 11.56 -30.17
C GLY A 124 29.99 10.04 -30.10
N VAL A 125 29.47 9.36 -31.13
CA VAL A 125 29.51 7.91 -31.28
C VAL A 125 30.12 7.56 -32.64
N PRO A 126 31.47 7.56 -32.76
CA PRO A 126 32.14 7.26 -34.01
C PRO A 126 31.96 5.82 -34.50
N HIS A 127 31.80 4.84 -33.62
CA HIS A 127 31.52 3.44 -33.96
C HIS A 127 30.94 2.66 -32.77
N GLY A 128 30.19 1.59 -33.06
CA GLY A 128 29.61 0.68 -32.08
C GLY A 128 28.14 0.95 -31.78
N GLU A 129 27.63 0.47 -30.66
CA GLU A 129 26.21 0.51 -30.31
C GLU A 129 25.99 1.12 -28.91
N ILE A 130 25.01 2.00 -28.80
CA ILE A 130 24.56 2.56 -27.53
C ILE A 130 23.05 2.47 -27.39
N TRP A 131 22.57 2.26 -26.17
CA TRP A 131 21.21 2.61 -25.78
C TRP A 131 21.27 3.93 -24.99
N LEU A 132 20.37 4.86 -25.28
CA LEU A 132 20.30 6.14 -24.61
C LEU A 132 18.86 6.47 -24.23
N ARG A 133 18.68 6.98 -23.02
CA ARG A 133 17.43 7.58 -22.57
C ARG A 133 17.67 8.95 -21.96
N ASN A 134 16.95 9.95 -22.48
CA ASN A 134 16.81 11.27 -21.86
C ASN A 134 15.36 11.74 -22.05
N THR A 135 14.56 11.72 -20.98
CA THR A 135 13.10 11.94 -21.05
C THR A 135 12.68 13.42 -21.00
N LYS A 136 13.60 14.38 -21.15
CA LYS A 136 13.29 15.80 -20.98
C LYS A 136 13.18 16.54 -22.31
N GLU A 137 11.96 16.92 -22.68
CA GLU A 137 11.69 17.70 -23.91
C GLU A 137 12.32 19.10 -23.90
N THR A 138 12.57 19.67 -22.73
CA THR A 138 13.15 21.02 -22.55
C THR A 138 14.67 21.04 -22.55
N PHE A 139 15.31 19.88 -22.53
CA PHE A 139 16.76 19.75 -22.49
C PHE A 139 17.33 19.71 -23.91
N ARG A 140 18.27 20.61 -24.24
CA ARG A 140 18.93 20.60 -25.55
C ARG A 140 20.03 19.54 -25.55
N PHE A 141 19.87 18.56 -26.42
CA PHE A 141 20.75 17.41 -26.53
C PHE A 141 20.98 17.07 -28.01
N GLU A 142 22.23 16.83 -28.37
CA GLU A 142 22.63 16.38 -29.70
C GLU A 142 23.57 15.16 -29.63
N LEU A 143 23.46 14.29 -30.62
CA LEU A 143 24.29 13.11 -30.79
C LEU A 143 24.91 13.15 -32.19
N GLU A 144 26.22 13.03 -32.27
CA GLU A 144 26.95 13.01 -33.54
C GLU A 144 27.44 11.60 -33.87
N THR A 145 27.18 11.16 -35.10
CA THR A 145 27.77 9.96 -35.70
C THR A 145 28.47 10.34 -37.01
N PRO A 146 29.26 9.44 -37.63
CA PRO A 146 29.91 9.73 -38.91
C PRO A 146 28.95 10.06 -40.07
N ALA A 147 27.66 9.69 -39.96
CA ALA A 147 26.69 9.86 -41.04
C ALA A 147 25.64 10.94 -40.78
N VAL A 148 25.33 11.26 -39.52
CA VAL A 148 24.20 12.13 -39.17
C VAL A 148 24.35 12.74 -37.77
N THR A 149 23.74 13.90 -37.57
CA THR A 149 23.51 14.47 -36.24
C THR A 149 22.06 14.21 -35.84
N ALA A 150 21.86 13.59 -34.67
CA ALA A 150 20.55 13.38 -34.09
C ALA A 150 20.27 14.46 -33.03
N GLY A 151 19.29 15.32 -33.30
CA GLY A 151 18.73 16.26 -32.34
C GLY A 151 17.63 15.59 -31.53
N ILE A 152 17.77 15.63 -30.21
CA ILE A 152 16.97 14.78 -29.31
C ILE A 152 16.16 15.63 -28.36
N ARG A 153 14.88 15.29 -28.20
CA ARG A 153 13.97 15.90 -27.22
C ARG A 153 13.10 14.84 -26.58
N GLY A 154 13.40 14.53 -25.32
CA GLY A 154 12.57 13.59 -24.54
C GLY A 154 12.44 12.22 -25.20
N THR A 155 13.55 11.52 -25.47
CA THR A 155 13.52 10.23 -26.17
C THR A 155 14.26 9.10 -25.47
N GLU A 156 13.87 7.89 -25.84
CA GLU A 156 14.62 6.66 -25.62
C GLU A 156 14.90 6.00 -26.98
N PHE A 157 16.13 5.62 -27.27
CA PHE A 157 16.49 4.99 -28.55
C PHE A 157 17.71 4.07 -28.42
N ASN A 158 17.81 3.15 -29.38
CA ASN A 158 19.04 2.41 -29.68
C ASN A 158 19.73 3.07 -30.87
N LEU A 159 21.03 3.29 -30.78
CA LEU A 159 21.89 3.73 -31.87
C LEU A 159 22.93 2.64 -32.15
N ARG A 160 23.10 2.27 -33.41
CA ARG A 160 24.20 1.45 -33.89
C ARG A 160 24.94 2.15 -35.04
N VAL A 161 26.25 2.17 -34.97
CA VAL A 161 27.17 2.71 -35.97
C VAL A 161 28.10 1.59 -36.44
N GLY A 162 27.91 1.15 -37.68
CA GLY A 162 28.73 0.13 -38.33
C GLY A 162 30.16 0.62 -38.59
N ALA A 163 31.07 -0.32 -38.87
CA ALA A 163 32.47 0.00 -39.18
C ALA A 163 32.64 0.85 -40.46
N ASP A 164 31.63 0.85 -41.35
CA ASP A 164 31.53 1.67 -42.55
C ASP A 164 30.89 3.05 -42.29
N GLY A 165 30.61 3.39 -41.02
CA GLY A 165 29.92 4.61 -40.61
C GLY A 165 28.40 4.57 -40.80
N THR A 166 27.83 3.45 -41.27
CA THR A 166 26.37 3.28 -41.40
C THR A 166 25.73 3.46 -40.02
N THR A 167 24.83 4.41 -39.91
CA THR A 167 24.12 4.75 -38.67
C THR A 167 22.68 4.26 -38.73
N GLN A 168 22.31 3.46 -37.76
CA GLN A 168 20.99 2.90 -37.55
C GLN A 168 20.47 3.37 -36.19
N ILE A 169 19.30 4.01 -36.16
CA ILE A 169 18.68 4.49 -34.92
C ILE A 169 17.26 3.94 -34.84
N ILE A 170 16.96 3.19 -33.78
CA ILE A 170 15.61 2.69 -33.50
C ILE A 170 15.05 3.52 -32.36
N LEU A 171 14.02 4.31 -32.65
CA LEU A 171 13.38 5.16 -31.65
C LEU A 171 12.36 4.35 -30.85
N LEU A 172 12.61 4.17 -29.56
CA LEU A 172 11.74 3.42 -28.66
C LEU A 172 10.60 4.30 -28.14
N GLN A 173 10.91 5.54 -27.79
CA GLN A 173 9.94 6.52 -27.32
C GLN A 173 10.36 7.95 -27.68
N GLY A 174 9.39 8.81 -28.00
CA GLY A 174 9.57 10.25 -28.16
C GLY A 174 9.60 10.70 -29.62
N LYS A 175 10.29 11.80 -29.90
CA LYS A 175 10.55 12.29 -31.27
C LYS A 175 12.01 12.63 -31.44
N LEU A 176 12.62 12.13 -32.51
CA LEU A 176 14.04 12.30 -32.80
C LEU A 176 14.22 12.88 -34.20
N ARG A 177 15.00 13.96 -34.31
CA ARG A 177 15.32 14.60 -35.58
C ARG A 177 16.69 14.13 -36.05
N LEU A 178 16.76 13.50 -37.21
CA LEU A 178 17.99 13.13 -37.90
C LEU A 178 18.26 14.14 -39.00
N ALA A 179 19.41 14.81 -38.97
CA ALA A 179 19.79 15.77 -39.99
C ALA A 179 21.25 15.59 -40.43
N ASN A 180 21.48 15.64 -41.73
CA ASN A 180 22.79 15.81 -42.34
C ASN A 180 22.68 16.79 -43.53
N PRO A 181 23.79 17.20 -44.18
CA PRO A 181 23.74 18.17 -45.28
C PRO A 181 22.88 17.77 -46.49
N LEU A 182 22.49 16.50 -46.60
CA LEU A 182 21.75 15.95 -47.75
C LEU A 182 20.26 15.79 -47.47
N GLY A 183 19.80 15.92 -46.22
CA GLY A 183 18.39 15.83 -45.87
C GLY A 183 18.11 15.70 -44.38
N GLU A 184 16.83 15.78 -44.04
CA GLU A 184 16.32 15.67 -42.67
C GLU A 184 15.19 14.64 -42.59
N LEU A 185 15.16 13.89 -41.50
CA LEU A 185 14.14 12.88 -41.18
C LEU A 185 13.70 13.00 -39.72
N ILE A 186 12.39 12.98 -39.47
CA ILE A 186 11.83 12.89 -38.12
C ILE A 186 11.36 11.45 -37.88
N LEU A 187 11.85 10.85 -36.79
CA LEU A 187 11.39 9.58 -36.26
C LEU A 187 10.40 9.82 -35.11
N ASN A 188 9.34 9.01 -35.06
CA ASN A 188 8.42 8.83 -33.95
C ASN A 188 8.65 7.47 -33.28
N SER A 189 8.09 7.26 -32.09
CA SER A 189 8.18 6.00 -31.36
C SER A 189 7.85 4.77 -32.23
N GLY A 190 8.67 3.73 -32.14
CA GLY A 190 8.55 2.49 -32.92
C GLY A 190 9.13 2.57 -34.33
N GLU A 191 9.65 3.73 -34.76
CA GLU A 191 10.22 3.92 -36.09
C GLU A 191 11.76 3.82 -36.07
N GLU A 192 12.32 3.30 -37.16
CA GLU A 192 13.76 3.19 -37.36
C GLU A 192 14.24 4.17 -38.44
N GLY A 193 15.37 4.83 -38.19
CA GLY A 193 16.11 5.61 -39.16
C GLY A 193 17.40 4.89 -39.55
N LEU A 194 17.69 4.86 -40.84
CA LEU A 194 18.93 4.32 -41.40
C LEU A 194 19.58 5.36 -42.32
N THR A 195 20.87 5.57 -42.15
CA THR A 195 21.66 6.48 -42.98
C THR A 195 23.10 5.99 -43.13
N ARG A 196 23.71 6.26 -44.28
CA ARG A 196 25.11 5.99 -44.57
C ARG A 196 25.85 7.30 -44.79
N PRO A 197 27.17 7.36 -44.55
CA PRO A 197 27.95 8.54 -44.88
C PRO A 197 27.72 8.94 -46.35
N GLY A 198 27.33 10.20 -46.58
CA GLY A 198 27.03 10.70 -47.93
C GLY A 198 25.64 10.34 -48.49
N GLN A 199 24.69 9.86 -47.67
CA GLN A 199 23.30 9.63 -48.08
C GLN A 199 22.31 10.37 -47.14
N ALA A 200 21.16 10.79 -47.68
CA ALA A 200 20.08 11.34 -46.85
C ALA A 200 19.50 10.26 -45.91
N PRO A 201 19.09 10.61 -44.68
CA PRO A 201 18.48 9.65 -43.76
C PRO A 201 17.12 9.13 -44.26
N THR A 202 16.87 7.83 -44.08
CA THR A 202 15.65 7.14 -44.55
C THR A 202 14.97 6.37 -43.42
N LYS A 203 13.64 6.19 -43.50
CA LYS A 203 12.85 5.48 -42.48
C LYS A 203 12.66 4.00 -42.84
N ARG A 204 12.72 3.12 -41.85
CA ARG A 204 12.32 1.70 -41.90
C ARG A 204 11.29 1.39 -40.81
N LEU A 205 10.40 0.45 -41.09
CA LEU A 205 9.37 0.00 -40.16
C LEU A 205 9.90 -1.15 -39.32
N VAL A 206 9.82 -1.04 -37.98
CA VAL A 206 10.20 -2.11 -37.04
C VAL A 206 8.94 -2.67 -36.39
N LEU A 207 8.87 -4.00 -36.27
CA LEU A 207 7.78 -4.73 -35.62
C LEU A 207 7.60 -4.27 -34.17
N GLN A 208 6.34 -4.12 -33.77
CA GLN A 208 5.92 -3.42 -32.57
C GLN A 208 6.18 -4.24 -31.29
N PRO A 209 6.73 -3.65 -30.21
CA PRO A 209 7.06 -4.34 -28.94
C PRO A 209 5.87 -4.68 -28.03
N GLU A 210 4.63 -4.43 -28.47
CA GLU A 210 3.40 -4.44 -27.65
C GLU A 210 2.97 -5.84 -27.18
N ASP A 211 3.63 -6.89 -27.68
CA ASP A 211 3.29 -8.29 -27.41
C ASP A 211 4.19 -9.00 -26.38
N ALA A 212 5.16 -8.30 -25.78
CA ALA A 212 6.06 -8.90 -24.80
C ALA A 212 5.35 -9.14 -23.45
N VAL A 213 5.54 -10.34 -22.88
CA VAL A 213 5.06 -10.64 -21.53
C VAL A 213 5.89 -9.94 -20.47
N GLN A 214 5.18 -9.11 -19.69
CA GLN A 214 5.72 -8.20 -18.69
C GLN A 214 6.60 -8.85 -17.60
N TRP A 215 6.44 -10.15 -17.33
CA TRP A 215 7.19 -10.86 -16.29
C TRP A 215 8.40 -11.66 -16.80
N SER A 216 8.73 -11.53 -18.09
CA SER A 216 9.88 -12.20 -18.71
C SER A 216 10.69 -11.27 -19.61
N LEU A 217 11.00 -10.05 -19.14
CA LEU A 217 12.01 -9.21 -19.81
C LEU A 217 13.42 -9.81 -19.70
N TYR A 218 13.58 -10.83 -18.84
CA TYR A 218 14.69 -11.77 -18.79
C TYR A 218 14.13 -13.19 -18.82
N TYR A 219 14.49 -13.97 -19.85
CA TYR A 219 14.26 -15.41 -19.89
C TYR A 219 15.39 -16.09 -19.10
N PRO A 220 15.14 -16.76 -17.96
CA PRO A 220 16.22 -17.23 -17.09
C PRO A 220 16.94 -18.48 -17.62
N GLY A 221 16.66 -18.91 -18.86
CA GLY A 221 17.32 -20.06 -19.46
C GLY A 221 17.02 -21.35 -18.70
N ILE A 222 15.76 -21.72 -18.59
CA ILE A 222 15.34 -22.88 -17.79
C ILE A 222 15.78 -24.17 -18.46
N PHE A 223 16.80 -24.84 -17.91
CA PHE A 223 17.31 -26.11 -18.41
C PHE A 223 17.64 -27.02 -17.22
N SER A 224 17.09 -28.24 -17.20
CA SER A 224 17.54 -29.29 -16.27
C SER A 224 18.40 -30.29 -17.01
N TYR A 225 19.55 -30.63 -16.43
CA TYR A 225 20.45 -31.65 -16.96
C TYR A 225 19.81 -33.05 -17.01
N ARG A 226 18.75 -33.31 -16.23
CA ARG A 226 18.01 -34.59 -16.21
C ARG A 226 17.08 -34.78 -17.41
N ASP A 227 16.73 -33.70 -18.10
CA ASP A 227 15.90 -33.76 -19.31
C ASP A 227 16.69 -34.18 -20.56
N LEU A 228 18.00 -34.39 -20.41
CA LEU A 228 18.91 -34.79 -21.48
C LEU A 228 19.71 -36.04 -21.04
N PRO A 229 19.06 -37.22 -21.00
CA PRO A 229 19.69 -38.44 -20.52
C PRO A 229 20.81 -38.88 -21.48
N LEU A 230 21.98 -39.19 -20.93
CA LEU A 230 23.18 -39.53 -21.70
C LEU A 230 23.15 -40.97 -22.20
N ALA A 231 22.49 -41.91 -21.52
CA ALA A 231 22.54 -43.34 -21.85
C ALA A 231 21.36 -43.85 -22.69
N THR A 232 20.37 -42.99 -22.96
CA THR A 232 19.15 -43.37 -23.69
C THR A 232 19.41 -43.29 -25.20
N PRO A 233 19.23 -44.39 -25.96
CA PRO A 233 19.37 -44.35 -27.41
C PRO A 233 18.28 -43.47 -28.04
N GLY A 234 18.69 -42.49 -28.83
CA GLY A 234 17.81 -41.59 -29.59
C GLY A 234 18.52 -41.12 -30.86
N MET A 235 17.87 -40.26 -31.67
CA MET A 235 18.42 -39.70 -32.94
C MET A 235 19.66 -38.78 -32.73
N GLU A 236 20.36 -38.90 -31.61
CA GLU A 236 21.46 -38.05 -31.19
C GLU A 236 22.80 -38.73 -31.49
N THR A 237 23.70 -38.03 -32.18
CA THR A 237 25.04 -38.52 -32.48
C THR A 237 25.96 -38.32 -31.27
N GLY A 238 26.68 -39.37 -30.86
CA GLY A 238 27.62 -39.31 -29.74
C GLY A 238 27.12 -39.87 -28.41
N VAL A 239 26.01 -40.64 -28.41
CA VAL A 239 25.57 -41.38 -27.21
C VAL A 239 26.69 -42.32 -26.74
N PRO A 240 27.11 -42.26 -25.46
CA PRO A 240 28.10 -43.16 -24.89
C PRO A 240 27.76 -44.64 -25.11
N SER A 241 28.78 -45.41 -25.49
CA SER A 241 28.71 -46.83 -25.82
C SER A 241 29.78 -47.61 -25.05
N GLY A 242 29.66 -48.95 -24.96
CA GLY A 242 30.61 -49.77 -24.22
C GLY A 242 30.74 -49.33 -22.75
N PRO A 243 31.94 -49.27 -22.16
CA PRO A 243 32.16 -48.85 -20.77
C PRO A 243 31.66 -47.43 -20.46
N ALA A 244 31.72 -46.51 -21.43
CA ALA A 244 31.23 -45.14 -21.24
C ALA A 244 29.70 -45.08 -21.05
N ARG A 245 28.97 -46.07 -21.55
CA ARG A 245 27.51 -46.18 -21.34
C ARG A 245 27.17 -46.48 -19.88
N GLU A 246 27.95 -47.28 -19.19
CA GLU A 246 27.71 -47.58 -17.77
C GLU A 246 27.85 -46.32 -16.92
N ALA A 247 28.89 -45.53 -17.16
CA ALA A 247 29.07 -44.22 -16.53
C ALA A 247 27.91 -43.26 -16.85
N ALA A 248 27.43 -43.26 -18.09
CA ALA A 248 26.26 -42.47 -18.50
C ALA A 248 24.96 -42.92 -17.82
N VAL A 249 24.74 -44.23 -17.61
CA VAL A 249 23.57 -44.75 -16.87
C VAL A 249 23.62 -44.32 -15.41
N LEU A 250 24.79 -44.38 -14.77
CA LEU A 250 24.97 -43.89 -13.40
C LEU A 250 24.70 -42.38 -13.29
N TYR A 251 25.13 -41.60 -14.30
CA TYR A 251 24.80 -40.19 -14.41
C TYR A 251 23.28 -39.95 -14.53
N ASP A 252 22.60 -40.68 -15.42
CA ASP A 252 21.15 -40.58 -15.63
C ASP A 252 20.34 -40.96 -14.39
N GLN A 253 20.87 -41.87 -13.55
CA GLN A 253 20.31 -42.21 -12.24
C GLN A 253 20.57 -41.13 -11.17
N GLY A 254 21.51 -40.21 -11.40
CA GLY A 254 21.91 -39.16 -10.45
C GLY A 254 23.02 -39.56 -9.50
N ARG A 255 23.62 -40.73 -9.70
CA ARG A 255 24.71 -41.26 -8.87
C ARG A 255 26.03 -40.66 -9.33
N LEU A 256 26.13 -39.32 -9.24
CA LEU A 256 27.22 -38.54 -9.86
C LEU A 256 28.63 -38.92 -9.37
N SER A 257 28.76 -39.31 -8.10
CA SER A 257 30.03 -39.78 -7.54
C SER A 257 30.49 -41.09 -8.19
N GLU A 258 29.56 -42.02 -8.39
CA GLU A 258 29.83 -43.33 -9.00
C GLU A 258 30.03 -43.18 -10.51
N ALA A 259 29.22 -42.34 -11.16
CA ALA A 259 29.41 -41.98 -12.55
C ALA A 259 30.81 -41.38 -12.77
N ARG A 260 31.24 -40.44 -11.91
CA ARG A 260 32.58 -39.84 -11.99
C ARG A 260 33.67 -40.88 -11.82
N ALA A 261 33.54 -41.78 -10.84
CA ALA A 261 34.53 -42.84 -10.62
C ALA A 261 34.66 -43.77 -11.84
N ALA A 262 33.52 -44.20 -12.40
CA ALA A 262 33.49 -45.01 -13.62
C ALA A 262 34.10 -44.28 -14.83
N THR A 263 33.76 -43.00 -15.01
CA THR A 263 34.35 -42.18 -16.08
C THR A 263 35.86 -41.99 -15.91
N GLN A 264 36.33 -41.73 -14.70
CA GLN A 264 37.76 -41.55 -14.41
C GLN A 264 38.55 -42.84 -14.64
N ALA A 265 38.00 -44.00 -14.31
CA ALA A 265 38.65 -45.29 -14.60
C ALA A 265 38.89 -45.48 -16.11
N ILE A 266 37.94 -45.05 -16.96
CA ILE A 266 38.08 -45.10 -18.42
C ILE A 266 39.17 -44.13 -18.89
N LEU A 267 39.19 -42.90 -18.35
CA LEU A 267 40.16 -41.88 -18.72
C LEU A 267 41.59 -42.20 -18.23
N GLN A 268 41.74 -42.99 -17.15
CA GLN A 268 43.06 -43.48 -16.71
C GLN A 268 43.66 -44.48 -17.71
N GLN A 269 42.83 -45.32 -18.34
CA GLN A 269 43.29 -46.27 -19.36
C GLN A 269 43.41 -45.63 -20.74
N THR A 270 42.50 -44.71 -21.06
CA THR A 270 42.40 -44.02 -22.36
C THR A 270 42.09 -42.53 -22.13
N PRO A 271 43.12 -41.68 -21.95
CA PRO A 271 42.95 -40.26 -21.65
C PRO A 271 42.17 -39.46 -22.72
N GLU A 272 42.25 -39.89 -23.99
CA GLU A 272 41.61 -39.23 -25.14
C GLU A 272 40.24 -39.84 -25.50
N ASN A 273 39.60 -40.57 -24.58
CA ASN A 273 38.29 -41.16 -24.85
C ASN A 273 37.19 -40.08 -24.90
N ASP A 274 36.84 -39.64 -26.11
CA ASP A 274 35.82 -38.64 -26.39
C ASP A 274 34.48 -38.87 -25.65
N GLN A 275 34.02 -40.12 -25.53
CA GLN A 275 32.75 -40.44 -24.86
C GLN A 275 32.87 -40.27 -23.34
N ALA A 276 33.98 -40.72 -22.74
CA ALA A 276 34.24 -40.52 -21.31
C ALA A 276 34.47 -39.04 -20.97
N LEU A 277 35.17 -38.28 -21.82
CA LEU A 277 35.34 -36.83 -21.69
C LEU A 277 33.99 -36.10 -21.76
N THR A 278 33.09 -36.54 -22.64
CA THR A 278 31.72 -36.01 -22.73
C THR A 278 30.95 -36.24 -21.42
N VAL A 279 30.93 -37.48 -20.89
CA VAL A 279 30.27 -37.79 -19.62
C VAL A 279 30.87 -36.99 -18.46
N LEU A 280 32.21 -36.85 -18.41
CA LEU A 280 32.89 -36.03 -17.38
C LEU A 280 32.46 -34.56 -17.46
N GLY A 281 32.35 -34.01 -18.67
CA GLY A 281 31.90 -32.63 -18.89
C GLY A 281 30.49 -32.39 -18.33
N TRP A 282 29.56 -33.31 -18.59
CA TRP A 282 28.19 -33.23 -18.06
C TRP A 282 28.12 -33.40 -16.53
N ILE A 283 28.91 -34.31 -15.96
CA ILE A 283 29.04 -34.44 -14.49
C ILE A 283 29.52 -33.11 -13.88
N ASN A 284 30.52 -32.47 -14.49
CA ASN A 284 31.05 -31.19 -14.01
C ASN A 284 30.01 -30.07 -14.12
N LEU A 285 29.24 -30.01 -15.21
CA LEU A 285 28.12 -29.05 -15.34
C LEU A 285 27.09 -29.22 -14.23
N GLN A 286 26.65 -30.46 -13.96
CA GLN A 286 25.64 -30.72 -12.93
C GLN A 286 26.17 -30.43 -11.52
N GLN A 287 27.47 -30.52 -11.30
CA GLN A 287 28.14 -30.14 -10.05
C GLN A 287 28.51 -28.65 -9.97
N GLN A 288 28.00 -27.80 -10.88
CA GLN A 288 28.28 -26.36 -10.89
C GLN A 288 29.76 -26.02 -11.08
N ALA A 289 30.49 -26.84 -11.85
CA ALA A 289 31.90 -26.69 -12.18
C ALA A 289 32.08 -26.39 -13.68
N PRO A 290 31.64 -25.20 -14.18
CA PRO A 290 31.58 -24.92 -15.61
C PRO A 290 32.97 -24.76 -16.26
N LEU A 291 34.01 -24.35 -15.51
CA LEU A 291 35.37 -24.26 -16.03
C LEU A 291 35.96 -25.66 -16.31
N GLU A 292 35.77 -26.59 -15.40
CA GLU A 292 36.17 -27.99 -15.51
C GLU A 292 35.37 -28.69 -16.61
N ALA A 293 34.07 -28.39 -16.70
CA ALA A 293 33.23 -28.87 -17.81
C ALA A 293 33.74 -28.37 -19.16
N ARG A 294 34.01 -27.06 -19.28
CA ARG A 294 34.54 -26.46 -20.51
C ARG A 294 35.85 -27.15 -20.93
N ARG A 295 36.76 -27.39 -19.99
CA ARG A 295 38.03 -28.09 -20.24
C ARG A 295 37.81 -29.51 -20.75
N ALA A 296 36.91 -30.27 -20.12
CA ALA A 296 36.61 -31.65 -20.53
C ALA A 296 36.01 -31.69 -21.94
N PHE A 297 35.04 -30.82 -22.26
CA PHE A 297 34.43 -30.77 -23.59
C PHE A 297 35.39 -30.26 -24.68
N GLN A 298 36.34 -29.38 -24.36
CA GLN A 298 37.35 -28.91 -25.31
C GLN A 298 38.37 -29.99 -25.71
N GLN A 299 38.55 -31.02 -24.89
CA GLN A 299 39.43 -32.16 -25.17
C GLN A 299 38.79 -33.21 -26.08
N VAL A 300 37.49 -33.08 -26.37
CA VAL A 300 36.79 -34.00 -27.27
C VAL A 300 37.24 -33.73 -28.71
N SER A 301 37.92 -34.72 -29.29
CA SER A 301 38.58 -34.64 -30.60
C SER A 301 37.58 -34.63 -31.75
N ARG A 302 36.53 -35.46 -31.66
CA ARG A 302 35.50 -35.59 -32.69
C ARG A 302 34.26 -34.78 -32.30
N PRO A 303 33.83 -33.79 -33.11
CA PRO A 303 32.66 -32.99 -32.80
C PRO A 303 31.41 -33.87 -32.74
N GLN A 304 30.79 -33.90 -31.56
CA GLN A 304 29.57 -34.64 -31.26
C GLN A 304 28.52 -33.67 -30.72
N ALA A 305 27.24 -33.90 -31.03
CA ALA A 305 26.17 -32.97 -30.66
C ALA A 305 26.11 -32.77 -29.13
N LEU A 306 26.19 -33.85 -28.35
CA LEU A 306 26.19 -33.81 -26.88
C LEU A 306 27.37 -33.02 -26.29
N ALA A 307 28.58 -33.20 -26.83
CA ALA A 307 29.77 -32.50 -26.36
C ALA A 307 29.73 -30.99 -26.68
N LEU A 308 29.28 -30.63 -27.88
CA LEU A 308 29.17 -29.22 -28.30
C LEU A 308 28.06 -28.48 -27.57
N VAL A 309 26.91 -29.13 -27.33
CA VAL A 309 25.84 -28.58 -26.49
C VAL A 309 26.32 -28.40 -25.05
N GLY A 310 27.00 -29.40 -24.48
CA GLY A 310 27.60 -29.30 -23.15
C GLY A 310 28.63 -28.16 -23.06
N LEU A 311 29.48 -27.99 -24.08
CA LEU A 311 30.42 -26.88 -24.18
C LEU A 311 29.71 -25.53 -24.24
N ALA A 312 28.63 -25.43 -25.03
CA ALA A 312 27.83 -24.22 -25.13
C ALA A 312 27.17 -23.87 -23.79
N LEU A 313 26.61 -24.86 -23.07
CA LEU A 313 26.07 -24.66 -21.73
C LEU A 313 27.16 -24.23 -20.73
N ALA A 314 28.36 -24.81 -20.79
CA ALA A 314 29.48 -24.41 -19.95
C ALA A 314 29.88 -22.94 -20.20
N ARG A 315 29.98 -22.54 -21.47
CA ARG A 315 30.21 -21.15 -21.89
C ARG A 315 29.12 -20.21 -21.37
N TYR A 316 27.86 -20.59 -21.54
CA TYR A 316 26.73 -19.83 -21.02
C TYR A 316 26.81 -19.62 -19.50
N ARG A 317 27.12 -20.68 -18.73
CA ARG A 317 27.33 -20.56 -17.26
C ARG A 317 28.53 -19.70 -16.86
N LEU A 318 29.45 -19.42 -17.80
CA LEU A 318 30.57 -18.48 -17.62
C LEU A 318 30.24 -17.06 -18.11
N GLY A 319 28.98 -16.78 -18.49
CA GLY A 319 28.54 -15.48 -19.00
C GLY A 319 28.76 -15.27 -20.50
N GLU A 320 29.19 -16.30 -21.24
CA GLU A 320 29.49 -16.24 -22.67
C GLU A 320 28.27 -16.62 -23.54
N LEU A 321 27.15 -15.88 -23.45
CA LEU A 321 25.90 -16.21 -24.16
C LEU A 321 26.04 -16.21 -25.69
N VAL A 322 26.59 -15.15 -26.28
CA VAL A 322 26.73 -15.04 -27.76
C VAL A 322 27.69 -16.14 -28.28
N PRO A 323 28.88 -16.37 -27.68
CA PRO A 323 29.71 -17.50 -28.07
C PRO A 323 29.06 -18.87 -27.91
N ALA A 324 28.17 -19.06 -26.92
CA ALA A 324 27.40 -20.30 -26.78
C ALA A 324 26.39 -20.49 -27.92
N TYR A 325 25.64 -19.44 -28.26
CA TYR A 325 24.70 -19.43 -29.38
C TYR A 325 25.39 -19.74 -30.71
N GLU A 326 26.47 -19.02 -31.04
CA GLU A 326 27.18 -19.20 -32.31
C GLU A 326 27.83 -20.60 -32.41
N LEU A 327 28.29 -21.16 -31.28
CA LEU A 327 28.83 -22.52 -31.24
C LEU A 327 27.78 -23.57 -31.63
N VAL A 328 26.56 -23.48 -31.09
CA VAL A 328 25.49 -24.43 -31.42
C VAL A 328 25.00 -24.25 -32.86
N LYS A 329 24.91 -23.00 -33.33
CA LYS A 329 24.54 -22.68 -34.71
C LYS A 329 25.54 -23.26 -35.72
N ALA A 330 26.84 -23.11 -35.45
CA ALA A 330 27.88 -23.70 -36.28
C ALA A 330 27.82 -25.24 -36.23
N ALA A 331 27.62 -25.83 -35.05
CA ALA A 331 27.48 -27.27 -34.88
C ALA A 331 26.31 -27.82 -35.71
N ARG A 332 25.15 -27.15 -35.72
CA ARG A 332 23.99 -27.53 -36.53
C ARG A 332 24.26 -27.53 -38.03
N GLN A 333 25.12 -26.63 -38.52
CA GLN A 333 25.45 -26.55 -39.94
C GLN A 333 26.45 -27.63 -40.39
N GLN A 334 27.33 -28.07 -39.48
CA GLN A 334 28.42 -29.00 -39.77
C GLN A 334 28.08 -30.46 -39.48
N LEU A 335 27.15 -30.73 -38.56
CA LEU A 335 26.74 -32.07 -38.16
C LEU A 335 25.44 -32.52 -38.84
N PRO A 336 25.16 -33.84 -38.88
CA PRO A 336 23.87 -34.35 -39.38
C PRO A 336 22.67 -33.73 -38.65
N PRO A 337 21.49 -33.65 -39.31
CA PRO A 337 20.27 -33.10 -38.71
C PRO A 337 19.95 -33.76 -37.37
N SER A 338 19.85 -32.95 -36.31
CA SER A 338 19.61 -33.41 -34.94
C SER A 338 18.52 -32.56 -34.28
N PRO A 339 17.46 -33.16 -33.71
CA PRO A 339 16.46 -32.42 -32.94
C PRO A 339 17.08 -31.64 -31.77
N LEU A 340 18.14 -32.18 -31.15
CA LEU A 340 18.85 -31.55 -30.04
C LEU A 340 19.51 -30.24 -30.46
N LEU A 341 20.26 -30.22 -31.57
CA LEU A 341 20.96 -29.02 -32.04
C LEU A 341 19.98 -27.90 -32.42
N TRP A 342 18.87 -28.25 -33.10
CA TRP A 342 17.79 -27.29 -33.35
C TRP A 342 17.15 -26.77 -32.07
N THR A 343 16.90 -27.64 -31.08
CA THR A 343 16.30 -27.26 -29.80
C THR A 343 17.21 -26.31 -29.02
N MET A 344 18.52 -26.60 -28.98
CA MET A 344 19.50 -25.79 -28.25
C MET A 344 19.83 -24.47 -28.96
N GLU A 345 19.86 -24.44 -30.30
CA GLU A 345 19.94 -23.18 -31.05
C GLU A 345 18.71 -22.31 -30.74
N GLY A 346 17.51 -22.91 -30.71
CA GLY A 346 16.29 -22.22 -30.33
C GLY A 346 16.33 -21.67 -28.89
N TYR A 347 16.81 -22.47 -27.94
CA TYR A 347 16.99 -22.06 -26.54
C TYR A 347 17.95 -20.87 -26.39
N PHE A 348 19.13 -20.92 -27.03
CA PHE A 348 20.08 -19.81 -26.96
C PHE A 348 19.62 -18.59 -27.77
N ALA A 349 18.88 -18.78 -28.87
CA ALA A 349 18.24 -17.69 -29.58
C ALA A 349 17.20 -16.98 -28.69
N LEU A 350 16.40 -17.72 -27.92
CA LEU A 350 15.44 -17.16 -26.97
C LEU A 350 16.14 -16.36 -25.87
N LEU A 351 17.24 -16.88 -25.30
CA LEU A 351 18.08 -16.17 -24.34
C LEU A 351 18.69 -14.88 -24.90
N ALA A 352 19.06 -14.88 -26.18
CA ALA A 352 19.57 -13.72 -26.90
C ALA A 352 18.45 -12.78 -27.41
N ALA A 353 17.20 -12.98 -26.97
CA ALA A 353 16.01 -12.25 -27.39
C ALA A 353 15.71 -12.30 -28.91
N ARG A 354 16.22 -13.31 -29.63
CA ARG A 354 15.98 -13.56 -31.06
C ARG A 354 14.76 -14.46 -31.25
N ILE A 355 13.57 -13.92 -30.97
CA ILE A 355 12.32 -14.70 -30.88
C ILE A 355 11.96 -15.42 -32.19
N ALA A 356 12.08 -14.75 -33.34
CA ALA A 356 11.74 -15.34 -34.64
C ALA A 356 12.66 -16.51 -34.99
N GLU A 357 13.96 -16.39 -34.72
CA GLU A 357 14.93 -17.46 -34.91
C GLU A 357 14.67 -18.63 -33.95
N SER A 358 14.37 -18.33 -32.69
CA SER A 358 13.97 -19.32 -31.68
C SER A 358 12.79 -20.15 -32.18
N GLN A 359 11.72 -19.49 -32.64
CA GLN A 359 10.52 -20.17 -33.14
C GLN A 359 10.85 -21.11 -34.29
N ALA A 360 11.56 -20.61 -35.31
CA ALA A 360 11.91 -21.40 -36.48
C ALA A 360 12.75 -22.64 -36.12
N CYS A 361 13.70 -22.49 -35.18
CA CYS A 361 14.53 -23.59 -34.73
C CYS A 361 13.73 -24.66 -33.98
N LEU A 362 12.86 -24.25 -33.04
CA LEU A 362 12.03 -25.16 -32.25
C LEU A 362 11.01 -25.90 -33.12
N GLU A 363 10.39 -25.22 -34.09
CA GLU A 363 9.48 -25.86 -35.05
C GLU A 363 10.21 -26.89 -35.94
N ASN A 364 11.44 -26.59 -36.38
CA ASN A 364 12.24 -27.54 -37.15
C ASN A 364 12.67 -28.75 -36.31
N ALA A 365 12.98 -28.58 -35.02
CA ALA A 365 13.20 -29.70 -34.10
C ALA A 365 11.98 -30.64 -34.04
N LEU A 366 10.78 -30.06 -33.97
CA LEU A 366 9.51 -30.82 -33.91
C LEU A 366 9.12 -31.46 -35.24
N LYS A 367 9.59 -30.95 -36.38
CA LYS A 367 9.44 -31.65 -37.68
C LYS A 367 10.28 -32.92 -37.74
N LEU A 368 11.49 -32.90 -37.17
CA LEU A 368 12.36 -34.07 -37.08
C LEU A 368 11.86 -35.07 -36.04
N ALA A 369 11.41 -34.58 -34.88
CA ALA A 369 10.91 -35.39 -33.78
C ALA A 369 9.65 -34.75 -33.16
N PRO A 370 8.43 -35.12 -33.61
CA PRO A 370 7.18 -34.51 -33.14
C PRO A 370 6.94 -34.61 -31.63
N ASN A 371 7.54 -35.58 -30.95
CA ASN A 371 7.36 -35.80 -29.51
C ASN A 371 8.59 -35.38 -28.69
N TYR A 372 9.45 -34.51 -29.21
CA TYR A 372 10.64 -34.04 -28.49
C TYR A 372 10.26 -33.07 -27.36
N THR A 373 10.27 -33.56 -26.12
CA THR A 373 9.76 -32.85 -24.93
C THR A 373 10.42 -31.49 -24.72
N LEU A 374 11.75 -31.38 -24.81
CA LEU A 374 12.47 -30.13 -24.59
C LEU A 374 12.09 -29.05 -25.62
N ALA A 375 11.95 -29.42 -26.91
CA ALA A 375 11.51 -28.47 -27.93
C ALA A 375 10.10 -27.93 -27.64
N ARG A 376 9.17 -28.79 -27.21
CA ARG A 376 7.81 -28.35 -26.82
C ARG A 376 7.83 -27.48 -25.57
N ALA A 377 8.65 -27.80 -24.57
CA ALA A 377 8.80 -27.00 -23.37
C ALA A 377 9.34 -25.60 -23.68
N PHE A 378 10.40 -25.49 -24.51
CA PHE A 378 10.93 -24.19 -24.93
C PHE A 378 9.99 -23.43 -25.85
N LEU A 379 9.25 -24.12 -26.73
CA LEU A 379 8.23 -23.48 -27.55
C LEU A 379 7.11 -22.90 -26.68
N ALA A 380 6.67 -23.63 -25.66
CA ALA A 380 5.70 -23.14 -24.68
C ALA A 380 6.24 -21.93 -23.91
N GLN A 381 7.51 -21.95 -23.46
CA GLN A 381 8.14 -20.81 -22.79
C GLN A 381 8.27 -19.58 -23.71
N MET A 382 8.64 -19.77 -24.98
CA MET A 382 8.67 -18.70 -25.99
C MET A 382 7.28 -18.13 -26.25
N LEU A 383 6.25 -18.99 -26.36
CA LEU A 383 4.86 -18.58 -26.51
C LEU A 383 4.37 -17.80 -25.27
N LEU A 384 4.85 -18.16 -24.06
CA LEU A 384 4.62 -17.34 -22.87
C LEU A 384 5.30 -15.98 -23.00
N VAL A 385 6.54 -15.88 -23.48
CA VAL A 385 7.22 -14.59 -23.72
C VAL A 385 6.42 -13.70 -24.70
N GLN A 386 5.71 -14.30 -25.66
CA GLN A 386 4.80 -13.63 -26.62
C GLN A 386 3.36 -13.41 -26.12
N ASN A 387 3.06 -13.70 -24.85
CA ASN A 387 1.72 -13.61 -24.24
C ASN A 387 0.66 -14.54 -24.83
N ARG A 388 1.07 -15.57 -25.59
CA ARG A 388 0.19 -16.55 -26.23
C ARG A 388 -0.13 -17.69 -25.25
N LYS A 389 -0.75 -17.36 -24.11
CA LYS A 389 -0.99 -18.26 -22.96
C LYS A 389 -1.68 -19.57 -23.34
N ALA A 390 -2.69 -19.53 -24.21
CA ALA A 390 -3.45 -20.71 -24.62
C ALA A 390 -2.59 -21.70 -25.43
N ALA A 391 -1.87 -21.20 -26.43
CA ALA A 391 -0.94 -22.01 -27.22
C ALA A 391 0.22 -22.53 -26.37
N ALA A 392 0.75 -21.71 -25.46
CA ALA A 392 1.76 -22.14 -24.51
C ALA A 392 1.28 -23.30 -23.62
N ARG A 393 0.03 -23.24 -23.14
CA ARG A 393 -0.56 -24.30 -22.32
C ARG A 393 -0.75 -25.59 -23.07
N GLU A 394 -1.13 -25.52 -24.33
CA GLU A 394 -1.26 -26.69 -25.20
C GLU A 394 0.10 -27.38 -25.37
N GLU A 395 1.14 -26.63 -25.74
CA GLU A 395 2.48 -27.17 -25.93
C GLU A 395 3.10 -27.71 -24.62
N ALA A 396 2.90 -27.01 -23.48
CA ALA A 396 3.31 -27.49 -22.17
C ALA A 396 2.58 -28.78 -21.76
N SER A 397 1.29 -28.89 -22.07
CA SER A 397 0.49 -30.09 -21.79
C SER A 397 0.94 -31.27 -22.62
N ARG A 398 1.28 -31.04 -23.90
CA ARG A 398 1.86 -32.08 -24.78
C ARG A 398 3.23 -32.55 -24.29
N ALA A 399 4.10 -31.62 -23.88
CA ALA A 399 5.40 -31.95 -23.28
C ALA A 399 5.24 -32.85 -22.04
N LEU A 400 4.31 -32.50 -21.13
CA LEU A 400 4.01 -33.29 -19.94
C LEU A 400 3.38 -34.65 -20.23
N ALA A 401 2.53 -34.75 -21.26
CA ALA A 401 1.92 -36.02 -21.64
C ALA A 401 2.99 -37.03 -22.14
N GLN A 402 4.04 -36.54 -22.80
CA GLN A 402 5.15 -37.36 -23.30
C GLN A 402 6.13 -37.75 -22.18
N ALA A 403 6.49 -36.79 -21.32
CA ALA A 403 7.43 -37.00 -20.22
C ALA A 403 6.90 -36.39 -18.91
N PRO A 404 6.03 -37.11 -18.16
CA PRO A 404 5.43 -36.60 -16.93
C PRO A 404 6.45 -36.28 -15.84
N ASN A 405 7.64 -36.89 -15.87
CA ASN A 405 8.70 -36.69 -14.88
C ASN A 405 9.78 -35.70 -15.35
N SER A 406 9.62 -35.05 -16.51
CA SER A 406 10.57 -34.05 -17.00
C SER A 406 10.55 -32.80 -16.09
N PRO A 407 11.66 -32.43 -15.42
CA PRO A 407 11.71 -31.23 -14.59
C PRO A 407 11.40 -29.95 -15.39
N ALA A 408 11.95 -29.80 -16.60
CA ALA A 408 11.68 -28.64 -17.45
C ALA A 408 10.23 -28.58 -17.91
N ALA A 409 9.59 -29.71 -18.27
CA ALA A 409 8.18 -29.72 -18.63
C ALA A 409 7.27 -29.38 -17.44
N GLN A 410 7.57 -29.91 -16.25
CA GLN A 410 6.86 -29.57 -15.00
C GLN A 410 6.99 -28.09 -14.67
N LEU A 411 8.20 -27.52 -14.71
CA LEU A 411 8.42 -26.10 -14.45
C LEU A 411 7.76 -25.24 -15.54
N THR A 412 7.83 -25.63 -16.81
CA THR A 412 7.14 -24.93 -17.91
C THR A 412 5.64 -24.86 -17.67
N MET A 413 5.02 -25.97 -17.27
CA MET A 413 3.60 -25.97 -16.92
C MET A 413 3.34 -25.09 -15.69
N ALA A 414 4.23 -25.08 -14.70
CA ALA A 414 4.11 -24.16 -13.57
C ALA A 414 4.11 -22.69 -14.04
N LEU A 415 4.98 -22.30 -14.98
CA LEU A 415 5.00 -20.95 -15.58
C LEU A 415 3.72 -20.63 -16.32
N VAL A 416 3.17 -21.58 -17.06
CA VAL A 416 1.87 -21.42 -17.71
C VAL A 416 0.78 -21.18 -16.66
N GLU A 417 0.71 -22.02 -15.61
CA GLU A 417 -0.30 -21.87 -14.56
C GLU A 417 -0.12 -20.58 -13.74
N ILE A 418 1.12 -20.10 -13.58
CA ILE A 418 1.43 -18.76 -13.07
C ILE A 418 0.81 -17.68 -13.97
N ALA A 419 0.99 -17.79 -15.29
CA ALA A 419 0.43 -16.87 -16.28
C ALA A 419 -1.12 -16.87 -16.29
N TYR A 420 -1.73 -17.97 -15.87
CA TYR A 420 -3.17 -18.15 -15.68
C TYR A 420 -3.64 -17.79 -14.26
N PHE A 421 -2.77 -17.23 -13.41
CA PHE A 421 -3.08 -16.84 -12.03
C PHE A 421 -3.55 -18.00 -11.15
N LYS A 422 -2.97 -19.19 -11.36
CA LYS A 422 -3.24 -20.43 -10.60
C LYS A 422 -2.03 -20.85 -9.76
N PRO A 423 -1.63 -20.05 -8.75
CA PRO A 423 -0.40 -20.28 -8.00
C PRO A 423 -0.42 -21.59 -7.19
N ALA A 424 -1.59 -22.10 -6.78
CA ALA A 424 -1.69 -23.39 -6.08
C ALA A 424 -1.30 -24.56 -7.00
N ILE A 425 -1.78 -24.54 -8.25
CA ILE A 425 -1.46 -25.56 -9.26
C ILE A 425 0.00 -25.44 -9.67
N ALA A 426 0.49 -24.21 -9.86
CA ALA A 426 1.90 -23.96 -10.16
C ALA A 426 2.84 -24.50 -9.07
N LYS A 427 2.54 -24.28 -7.78
CA LYS A 427 3.32 -24.84 -6.65
C LYS A 427 3.42 -26.36 -6.73
N ALA A 428 2.31 -27.05 -7.01
CA ALA A 428 2.31 -28.51 -7.12
C ALA A 428 3.19 -29.00 -8.28
N HIS A 429 3.21 -28.30 -9.42
CA HIS A 429 4.12 -28.62 -10.53
C HIS A 429 5.60 -28.35 -10.18
N LEU A 430 5.90 -27.26 -9.47
CA LEU A 430 7.26 -26.95 -8.99
C LEU A 430 7.77 -28.00 -7.99
N GLU A 431 6.91 -28.46 -7.07
CA GLU A 431 7.24 -29.55 -6.14
C GLU A 431 7.51 -30.86 -6.87
N LYS A 432 6.76 -31.17 -7.95
CA LYS A 432 7.06 -32.31 -8.83
C LYS A 432 8.38 -32.15 -9.57
N ALA A 433 8.69 -30.96 -10.08
CA ALA A 433 9.96 -30.67 -10.72
C ALA A 433 11.14 -30.88 -9.76
N ILE A 434 11.04 -30.40 -8.51
CA ILE A 434 12.03 -30.61 -7.44
C ILE A 434 12.17 -32.10 -7.10
N LYS A 435 11.07 -32.85 -7.06
CA LYS A 435 11.11 -34.29 -6.81
C LYS A 435 11.81 -35.06 -7.94
N ALA A 436 11.61 -34.63 -9.19
CA ALA A 436 12.24 -35.23 -10.35
C ALA A 436 13.73 -34.90 -10.45
N ASP A 437 14.12 -33.66 -10.11
CA ASP A 437 15.50 -33.21 -10.02
C ASP A 437 15.71 -32.34 -8.77
N PRO A 438 16.21 -32.93 -7.66
CA PRO A 438 16.49 -32.18 -6.43
C PRO A 438 17.57 -31.10 -6.57
N SER A 439 18.35 -31.11 -7.66
CA SER A 439 19.37 -30.10 -7.98
C SER A 439 18.85 -28.97 -8.87
N PHE A 440 17.56 -28.97 -9.25
CA PHE A 440 16.99 -28.02 -10.19
C PHE A 440 16.67 -26.66 -9.54
N VAL A 441 17.70 -25.80 -9.47
CA VAL A 441 17.65 -24.47 -8.85
C VAL A 441 16.45 -23.61 -9.28
N PRO A 442 16.11 -23.48 -10.59
CA PRO A 442 14.97 -22.68 -11.02
C PRO A 442 13.65 -23.05 -10.35
N ALA A 443 13.39 -24.35 -10.09
CA ALA A 443 12.15 -24.77 -9.46
C ALA A 443 12.04 -24.26 -8.01
N TYR A 444 13.14 -24.25 -7.25
CA TYR A 444 13.19 -23.66 -5.91
C TYR A 444 13.02 -22.14 -5.93
N VAL A 445 13.62 -21.45 -6.90
CA VAL A 445 13.50 -19.99 -7.06
C VAL A 445 12.04 -19.59 -7.31
N TYR A 446 11.37 -20.20 -8.30
CA TYR A 446 9.96 -19.91 -8.58
C TYR A 446 9.05 -20.31 -7.41
N LEU A 447 9.35 -21.40 -6.71
CA LEU A 447 8.60 -21.79 -5.50
C LEU A 447 8.76 -20.75 -4.39
N ALA A 448 9.97 -20.23 -4.18
CA ALA A 448 10.26 -19.15 -3.25
C ALA A 448 9.53 -17.85 -3.64
N LYS A 449 9.53 -17.46 -4.93
CA LYS A 449 8.76 -16.30 -5.44
C LYS A 449 7.26 -16.45 -5.12
N LEU A 450 6.69 -17.64 -5.33
CA LEU A 450 5.27 -17.90 -5.02
C LEU A 450 4.95 -17.98 -3.51
N TRP A 451 5.92 -18.32 -2.66
CA TRP A 451 5.75 -18.25 -1.20
C TRP A 451 5.87 -16.82 -0.68
N LEU A 452 6.87 -16.07 -1.16
CA LEU A 452 7.04 -14.64 -0.87
C LEU A 452 5.79 -13.85 -1.30
N GLY A 453 5.32 -14.14 -2.51
CA GLY A 453 4.07 -13.65 -3.09
C GLY A 453 2.77 -14.00 -2.35
N GLY A 454 2.85 -14.98 -1.45
CA GLY A 454 1.76 -15.32 -0.55
C GLY A 454 1.96 -14.82 0.88
N ASP A 455 3.01 -14.04 1.14
CA ASP A 455 3.43 -13.57 2.47
C ASP A 455 3.85 -14.70 3.43
N TYR A 456 4.18 -15.89 2.88
CA TYR A 456 4.65 -17.04 3.64
C TYR A 456 6.18 -17.02 3.76
N LEU A 457 6.70 -16.01 4.48
CA LEU A 457 8.12 -15.70 4.56
C LEU A 457 9.00 -16.89 5.00
N ASP A 458 8.56 -17.68 5.98
CA ASP A 458 9.32 -18.87 6.45
C ASP A 458 9.46 -19.94 5.36
N ARG A 459 8.39 -20.15 4.58
CA ARG A 459 8.41 -21.12 3.47
C ARG A 459 9.24 -20.60 2.31
N ALA A 460 9.15 -19.31 2.02
CA ALA A 460 9.99 -18.65 1.02
C ALA A 460 11.48 -18.78 1.38
N TRP A 461 11.83 -18.53 2.65
CA TRP A 461 13.19 -18.69 3.15
C TRP A 461 13.68 -20.14 3.03
N LYS A 462 12.86 -21.12 3.42
CA LYS A 462 13.22 -22.54 3.28
C LYS A 462 13.51 -22.93 1.82
N SER A 463 12.70 -22.45 0.87
CA SER A 463 12.89 -22.72 -0.56
C SER A 463 14.14 -22.03 -1.12
N ILE A 464 14.37 -20.75 -0.81
CA ILE A 464 15.54 -20.04 -1.33
C ILE A 464 16.85 -20.51 -0.69
N GLU A 465 16.82 -20.92 0.57
CA GLU A 465 17.99 -21.47 1.27
C GLU A 465 18.43 -22.80 0.63
N ALA A 466 17.48 -23.62 0.14
CA ALA A 466 17.80 -24.81 -0.64
C ALA A 466 18.47 -24.46 -1.98
N ALA A 467 17.93 -23.48 -2.71
CA ALA A 467 18.54 -22.97 -3.94
C ALA A 467 19.97 -22.43 -3.70
N ARG A 468 20.17 -21.68 -2.62
CA ARG A 468 21.46 -21.06 -2.25
C ARG A 468 22.53 -22.10 -1.89
N ARG A 469 22.14 -23.26 -1.34
CA ARG A 469 23.10 -24.37 -1.10
C ARG A 469 23.54 -25.03 -2.41
N LEU A 470 22.67 -25.07 -3.41
CA LEU A 470 22.95 -25.65 -4.71
C LEU A 470 23.73 -24.69 -5.63
N ALA A 471 23.46 -23.39 -5.55
CA ALA A 471 24.08 -22.34 -6.34
C ALA A 471 24.37 -21.10 -5.48
N PRO A 472 25.44 -21.12 -4.67
CA PRO A 472 25.72 -20.06 -3.68
C PRO A 472 26.14 -18.72 -4.28
N GLU A 473 26.65 -18.72 -5.52
CA GLU A 473 27.13 -17.53 -6.24
C GLU A 473 26.18 -17.09 -7.35
N GLU A 474 24.95 -17.64 -7.41
CA GLU A 474 23.97 -17.26 -8.41
C GLU A 474 23.26 -15.95 -8.04
N GLY A 475 23.43 -14.92 -8.87
CA GLY A 475 22.93 -13.56 -8.58
C GLY A 475 21.42 -13.48 -8.33
N GLU A 476 20.61 -14.22 -9.10
CA GLU A 476 19.13 -14.24 -8.92
C GLU A 476 18.73 -14.87 -7.58
N VAL A 477 19.42 -15.95 -7.17
CA VAL A 477 19.17 -16.63 -5.88
C VAL A 477 19.49 -15.70 -4.72
N LEU A 478 20.62 -14.99 -4.78
CA LEU A 478 21.03 -14.01 -3.78
C LEU A 478 20.09 -12.80 -3.74
N SER A 479 19.67 -12.28 -4.90
CA SER A 479 18.69 -11.20 -5.02
C SER A 479 17.38 -11.55 -4.31
N LEU A 480 16.79 -12.72 -4.64
CA LEU A 480 15.54 -13.17 -4.02
C LEU A 480 15.68 -13.44 -2.51
N ALA A 481 16.83 -13.95 -2.06
CA ALA A 481 17.13 -14.08 -0.63
C ALA A 481 17.13 -12.71 0.07
N GLY A 482 17.69 -11.69 -0.58
CA GLY A 482 17.63 -10.29 -0.13
C GLY A 482 16.20 -9.77 0.03
N PHE A 483 15.34 -9.97 -0.98
CA PHE A 483 13.92 -9.58 -0.89
C PHE A 483 13.15 -10.34 0.19
N ILE A 484 13.43 -11.63 0.40
CA ILE A 484 12.83 -12.39 1.50
C ILE A 484 13.27 -11.80 2.85
N LYS A 485 14.54 -11.41 3.01
CA LYS A 485 15.03 -10.72 4.22
C LYS A 485 14.39 -9.34 4.42
N LEU A 486 14.12 -8.58 3.35
CA LEU A 486 13.30 -7.37 3.42
C LEU A 486 11.89 -7.67 3.95
N GLY A 487 11.28 -8.79 3.50
CA GLY A 487 9.99 -9.26 4.01
C GLY A 487 10.02 -9.55 5.50
N PHE A 488 11.12 -10.12 6.03
CA PHE A 488 11.34 -10.28 7.48
C PHE A 488 11.67 -8.98 8.22
N ARG A 489 11.83 -7.86 7.51
CA ARG A 489 12.40 -6.59 8.00
C ARG A 489 13.82 -6.72 8.55
N ASP A 490 14.54 -7.75 8.14
CA ASP A 490 15.99 -7.91 8.41
C ASP A 490 16.78 -7.17 7.33
N TYR A 491 16.74 -5.84 7.41
CA TYR A 491 17.31 -4.95 6.38
C TYR A 491 18.83 -5.12 6.25
N GLN A 492 19.53 -5.46 7.34
CA GLN A 492 20.98 -5.65 7.31
C GLN A 492 21.37 -6.93 6.59
N ALA A 493 20.67 -8.05 6.83
CA ALA A 493 20.88 -9.25 6.03
C ALA A 493 20.48 -9.04 4.57
N ALA A 494 19.39 -8.31 4.31
CA ALA A 494 18.95 -8.00 2.96
C ALA A 494 20.03 -7.26 2.16
N ARG A 495 20.62 -6.20 2.73
CA ARG A 495 21.73 -5.45 2.12
C ARG A 495 22.89 -6.37 1.74
N LYS A 496 23.35 -7.23 2.65
CA LYS A 496 24.46 -8.14 2.39
C LYS A 496 24.18 -9.07 1.20
N PHE A 497 22.96 -9.60 1.10
CA PHE A 497 22.56 -10.44 -0.03
C PHE A 497 22.52 -9.66 -1.35
N PHE A 498 22.01 -8.42 -1.35
CA PHE A 498 22.01 -7.59 -2.57
C PHE A 498 23.43 -7.22 -3.01
N GLU A 499 24.32 -6.86 -2.08
CA GLU A 499 25.73 -6.60 -2.39
C GLU A 499 26.44 -7.84 -2.95
N GLN A 500 26.13 -9.03 -2.44
CA GLN A 500 26.63 -10.30 -2.99
C GLN A 500 26.04 -10.59 -4.38
N ALA A 501 24.76 -10.33 -4.59
CA ALA A 501 24.10 -10.50 -5.88
C ALA A 501 24.72 -9.61 -6.96
N ILE A 502 25.01 -8.34 -6.64
CA ILE A 502 25.68 -7.40 -7.56
C ILE A 502 27.11 -7.86 -7.86
N LYS A 503 27.84 -8.41 -6.89
CA LYS A 503 29.18 -8.98 -7.13
C LYS A 503 29.12 -10.20 -8.05
N ALA A 504 28.11 -11.05 -7.88
CA ALA A 504 27.91 -12.25 -8.69
C ALA A 504 27.48 -11.92 -10.13
N ASN A 505 26.54 -11.00 -10.29
CA ASN A 505 26.09 -10.53 -11.59
C ASN A 505 25.76 -9.02 -11.50
N PRO A 506 26.68 -8.14 -11.93
CA PRO A 506 26.46 -6.71 -11.82
C PRO A 506 25.41 -6.16 -12.81
N GLY A 507 24.92 -7.00 -13.74
CA GLY A 507 23.89 -6.62 -14.73
C GLY A 507 22.45 -6.74 -14.23
N LEU A 508 22.23 -7.28 -13.03
CA LEU A 508 20.88 -7.46 -12.45
C LEU A 508 20.34 -6.14 -11.89
N GLY A 509 19.17 -5.68 -12.36
CA GLY A 509 18.53 -4.48 -11.84
C GLY A 509 17.85 -4.70 -10.48
N GLU A 510 17.30 -5.89 -10.24
CA GLU A 510 16.61 -6.28 -9.00
C GLU A 510 17.37 -5.98 -7.69
N PRO A 511 18.66 -6.35 -7.52
CA PRO A 511 19.37 -6.08 -6.27
C PRO A 511 19.60 -4.58 -6.00
N HIS A 512 19.76 -3.76 -7.05
CA HIS A 512 19.83 -2.31 -6.91
C HIS A 512 18.49 -1.72 -6.42
N LEU A 513 17.35 -2.24 -6.91
CA LEU A 513 16.03 -1.88 -6.37
C LEU A 513 15.94 -2.20 -4.86
N GLY A 514 16.44 -3.38 -4.46
CA GLY A 514 16.53 -3.82 -3.08
C GLY A 514 17.38 -2.90 -2.19
N LEU A 515 18.56 -2.50 -2.67
CA LEU A 515 19.41 -1.51 -1.99
C LEU A 515 18.75 -0.14 -1.91
N GLY A 516 18.03 0.28 -2.95
CA GLY A 516 17.23 1.51 -2.93
C GLY A 516 16.20 1.51 -1.80
N ILE A 517 15.46 0.40 -1.64
CA ILE A 517 14.53 0.23 -0.52
C ILE A 517 15.27 0.30 0.81
N TYR A 518 16.41 -0.38 0.94
CA TYR A 518 17.25 -0.34 2.15
C TYR A 518 17.64 1.10 2.52
N TYR A 519 18.25 1.85 1.61
CA TYR A 519 18.75 3.20 1.90
C TYR A 519 17.63 4.17 2.30
N PHE A 520 16.42 4.02 1.74
CA PHE A 520 15.29 4.80 2.23
C PHE A 520 14.92 4.51 3.68
N ARG A 521 14.98 3.25 4.13
CA ARG A 521 14.74 2.90 5.55
C ARG A 521 15.74 3.55 6.49
N TYR A 522 16.97 3.81 6.02
CA TYR A 522 18.04 4.44 6.80
C TYR A 522 18.15 5.96 6.60
N ARG A 523 17.12 6.61 6.02
CA ARG A 523 17.11 8.06 5.72
C ARG A 523 18.25 8.52 4.82
N GLU A 524 18.64 7.69 3.85
CA GLU A 524 19.65 8.02 2.85
C GLU A 524 19.01 8.17 1.45
N PRO A 525 18.07 9.13 1.25
CA PRO A 525 17.27 9.21 0.04
C PRO A 525 18.08 9.50 -1.23
N ARG A 526 19.24 10.15 -1.09
CA ARG A 526 20.15 10.42 -2.21
C ARG A 526 20.75 9.12 -2.76
N GLN A 527 21.27 8.26 -1.88
CA GLN A 527 21.80 6.95 -2.27
C GLN A 527 20.67 6.04 -2.76
N ALA A 528 19.52 6.05 -2.07
CA ALA A 528 18.35 5.27 -2.47
C ALA A 528 17.90 5.57 -3.91
N LEU A 529 17.79 6.85 -4.27
CA LEU A 529 17.44 7.26 -5.63
C LEU A 529 18.51 6.86 -6.64
N ALA A 530 19.79 6.95 -6.30
CA ALA A 530 20.87 6.51 -7.18
C ALA A 530 20.75 5.01 -7.51
N GLU A 531 20.53 4.17 -6.50
CA GLU A 531 20.32 2.73 -6.70
C GLU A 531 19.06 2.43 -7.54
N MET A 532 17.96 3.16 -7.31
CA MET A 532 16.75 2.98 -8.12
C MET A 532 16.94 3.42 -9.57
N LEU A 533 17.67 4.50 -9.80
CA LEU A 533 18.04 4.93 -11.15
C LEU A 533 18.92 3.87 -11.81
N THR A 534 19.89 3.29 -11.10
CA THR A 534 20.69 2.15 -11.60
C THR A 534 19.82 0.96 -11.96
N ALA A 535 18.85 0.58 -11.11
CA ALA A 535 17.91 -0.51 -11.42
C ALA A 535 17.13 -0.22 -12.71
N THR A 536 16.61 0.99 -12.87
CA THR A 536 15.91 1.41 -14.11
C THR A 536 16.84 1.58 -15.31
N LEU A 537 18.13 1.83 -15.10
CA LEU A 537 19.12 1.89 -16.17
C LEU A 537 19.41 0.47 -16.66
N LEU A 538 19.63 -0.48 -15.75
CA LEU A 538 19.91 -1.88 -16.08
C LEU A 538 18.72 -2.55 -16.77
N GLU A 539 17.48 -2.29 -16.31
CA GLU A 539 16.27 -2.88 -16.88
C GLU A 539 15.19 -1.80 -17.16
N PRO A 540 15.35 -1.00 -18.21
CA PRO A 540 14.54 0.21 -18.44
C PRO A 540 13.08 -0.06 -18.78
N ARG A 541 12.79 -1.22 -19.38
CA ARG A 541 11.46 -1.61 -19.85
C ARG A 541 10.58 -2.28 -18.77
N VAL A 542 11.08 -2.41 -17.54
CA VAL A 542 10.30 -3.00 -16.45
C VAL A 542 9.41 -1.91 -15.81
N SER A 543 8.10 -1.95 -16.12
CA SER A 543 7.10 -1.02 -15.54
C SER A 543 7.17 -0.96 -14.01
N LEU A 544 7.40 -2.10 -13.34
CA LEU A 544 7.49 -2.18 -11.89
C LEU A 544 8.64 -1.32 -11.32
N TYR A 545 9.80 -1.30 -11.98
CA TYR A 545 10.95 -0.53 -11.51
C TYR A 545 10.69 0.97 -11.69
N GLN A 546 10.07 1.35 -12.81
CA GLN A 546 9.64 2.72 -13.06
C GLN A 546 8.58 3.16 -12.03
N SER A 547 7.56 2.34 -11.77
CA SER A 547 6.53 2.61 -10.75
C SER A 547 7.16 2.79 -9.36
N THR A 548 8.17 1.99 -9.04
CA THR A 548 8.90 2.11 -7.77
C THR A 548 9.74 3.39 -7.71
N LEU A 549 10.42 3.75 -8.80
CA LEU A 549 11.13 5.03 -8.92
C LEU A 549 10.16 6.22 -8.79
N GLY A 550 8.97 6.14 -9.41
CA GLY A 550 7.93 7.15 -9.25
C GLY A 550 7.53 7.31 -7.78
N LYS A 551 7.31 6.19 -7.06
CA LYS A 551 7.02 6.23 -5.61
C LYS A 551 8.17 6.81 -4.79
N ALA A 552 9.40 6.53 -5.18
CA ALA A 552 10.59 7.06 -4.54
C ALA A 552 10.71 8.57 -4.72
N LEU A 553 10.43 9.05 -5.94
CA LEU A 553 10.36 10.47 -6.27
C LEU A 553 9.23 11.17 -5.51
N TYR A 554 8.05 10.53 -5.40
CA TYR A 554 6.95 11.02 -4.57
C TYR A 554 7.37 11.15 -3.11
N GLN A 555 8.06 10.15 -2.55
CA GLN A 555 8.50 10.14 -1.15
C GLN A 555 9.49 11.27 -0.84
N VAL A 556 10.38 11.61 -1.78
CA VAL A 556 11.29 12.77 -1.66
C VAL A 556 10.64 14.09 -2.09
N ARG A 557 9.32 14.12 -2.26
CA ARG A 557 8.50 15.28 -2.65
C ARG A 557 8.81 15.85 -4.04
N ALA A 558 9.42 15.06 -4.92
CA ALA A 558 9.62 15.40 -6.33
C ALA A 558 8.37 15.01 -7.16
N PHE A 559 7.23 15.60 -6.80
CA PHE A 559 5.90 15.17 -7.28
C PHE A 559 5.73 15.24 -8.80
N ASP A 560 6.18 16.33 -9.44
CA ASP A 560 6.07 16.46 -10.90
C ASP A 560 6.82 15.33 -11.62
N LYS A 561 8.02 15.00 -11.13
CA LYS A 561 8.83 13.89 -11.68
C LYS A 561 8.18 12.53 -11.41
N ALA A 562 7.56 12.36 -10.25
CA ALA A 562 6.84 11.13 -9.93
C ALA A 562 5.71 10.89 -10.94
N LEU A 563 4.91 11.92 -11.24
CA LEU A 563 3.84 11.85 -12.24
C LEU A 563 4.37 11.48 -13.63
N GLU A 564 5.46 12.12 -14.09
CA GLU A 564 6.08 11.78 -15.38
C GLU A 564 6.55 10.32 -15.46
N VAL A 565 7.16 9.81 -14.38
CA VAL A 565 7.64 8.41 -14.34
C VAL A 565 6.48 7.42 -14.28
N TYR A 566 5.37 7.76 -13.60
CA TYR A 566 4.16 6.95 -13.64
C TYR A 566 3.55 6.90 -15.04
N ASP A 567 3.49 8.02 -15.75
CA ASP A 567 3.01 8.07 -17.14
C ASP A 567 3.89 7.20 -18.06
N TYR A 568 5.20 7.22 -17.86
CA TYR A 568 6.11 6.32 -18.57
C TYR A 568 5.86 4.84 -18.24
N ALA A 569 5.70 4.50 -16.95
CA ALA A 569 5.39 3.14 -16.53
C ALA A 569 4.07 2.62 -17.15
N GLN A 570 3.03 3.47 -17.22
CA GLN A 570 1.76 3.14 -17.89
C GLN A 570 1.93 2.87 -19.40
N ASN A 571 2.85 3.58 -20.06
CA ASN A 571 3.15 3.34 -21.48
C ASN A 571 3.96 2.06 -21.70
N LEU A 572 4.82 1.68 -20.74
CA LEU A 572 5.55 0.41 -20.80
C LEU A 572 4.63 -0.79 -20.63
N ASP A 573 3.61 -0.68 -19.77
CA ASP A 573 2.59 -1.70 -19.64
C ASP A 573 1.23 -1.10 -19.27
N GLN A 574 0.31 -1.17 -20.23
CA GLN A 574 -1.05 -0.64 -20.10
C GLN A 574 -1.97 -1.48 -19.21
N ASN A 575 -1.54 -2.70 -18.85
CA ASN A 575 -2.23 -3.65 -17.99
C ASN A 575 -1.70 -3.63 -16.55
N ASP A 576 -0.62 -2.91 -16.24
CA ASP A 576 -0.10 -2.78 -14.88
C ASP A 576 -0.99 -1.86 -14.02
N PRO A 577 -1.62 -2.36 -12.94
CA PRO A 577 -2.40 -1.52 -12.05
C PRO A 577 -1.54 -0.60 -11.17
N THR A 578 -0.25 -0.91 -11.00
CA THR A 578 0.64 -0.26 -10.03
C THR A 578 0.87 1.24 -10.28
N PRO A 579 1.25 1.68 -11.50
CA PRO A 579 1.49 3.10 -11.75
C PRO A 579 0.21 3.93 -11.64
N HIS A 580 -0.94 3.40 -12.04
CA HIS A 580 -2.25 4.05 -11.85
C HIS A 580 -2.58 4.28 -10.36
N LEU A 581 -2.34 3.29 -9.50
CA LEU A 581 -2.57 3.45 -8.05
C LEU A 581 -1.70 4.56 -7.48
N TYR A 582 -0.38 4.48 -7.71
CA TYR A 582 0.54 5.44 -7.12
C TYR A 582 0.38 6.86 -7.70
N LYS A 583 0.03 6.99 -8.97
CA LYS A 583 -0.36 8.28 -9.57
C LYS A 583 -1.63 8.83 -8.90
N GLY A 584 -2.65 8.00 -8.68
CA GLY A 584 -3.87 8.39 -7.97
C GLY A 584 -3.62 8.87 -6.54
N ILE A 585 -2.79 8.15 -5.78
CA ILE A 585 -2.36 8.56 -4.43
C ILE A 585 -1.64 9.92 -4.50
N ALA A 586 -0.68 10.08 -5.41
CA ALA A 586 0.05 11.32 -5.59
C ALA A 586 -0.88 12.49 -5.95
N LEU A 587 -1.84 12.28 -6.85
CA LEU A 587 -2.83 13.30 -7.23
C LEU A 587 -3.74 13.69 -6.06
N THR A 588 -4.16 12.73 -5.23
CA THR A 588 -4.93 12.99 -4.00
C THR A 588 -4.14 13.89 -3.04
N ASP A 589 -2.82 13.69 -2.95
CA ASP A 589 -1.96 14.53 -2.13
C ASP A 589 -1.60 15.88 -2.76
N LEU A 590 -1.74 16.02 -4.07
CA LEU A 590 -1.54 17.28 -4.80
C LEU A 590 -2.84 18.10 -4.92
N ASN A 591 -3.87 17.79 -4.13
CA ASN A 591 -5.18 18.45 -4.17
C ASN A 591 -5.84 18.36 -5.56
N ARG A 592 -5.68 17.20 -6.23
CA ARG A 592 -6.27 16.86 -7.54
C ARG A 592 -7.15 15.60 -7.46
N PRO A 593 -8.13 15.52 -6.53
CA PRO A 593 -8.88 14.29 -6.27
C PRO A 593 -9.74 13.82 -7.46
N GLY A 594 -10.27 14.74 -8.30
CA GLY A 594 -11.07 14.33 -9.45
C GLY A 594 -10.27 13.58 -10.53
N GLU A 595 -8.99 13.91 -10.70
CA GLU A 595 -8.07 13.14 -11.55
C GLU A 595 -7.64 11.84 -10.86
N ALA A 596 -7.43 11.88 -9.53
CA ALA A 596 -7.09 10.69 -8.74
C ALA A 596 -8.16 9.60 -8.84
N VAL A 597 -9.45 9.96 -8.80
CA VAL A 597 -10.58 9.02 -8.96
C VAL A 597 -10.47 8.23 -10.26
N GLN A 598 -10.07 8.87 -11.37
CA GLN A 598 -9.95 8.21 -12.66
C GLN A 598 -8.80 7.18 -12.65
N GLU A 599 -7.63 7.59 -12.15
CA GLU A 599 -6.45 6.71 -12.04
C GLU A 599 -6.70 5.52 -11.10
N ILE A 600 -7.33 5.74 -9.94
CA ILE A 600 -7.62 4.66 -8.98
C ILE A 600 -8.65 3.69 -9.56
N ASN A 601 -9.71 4.18 -10.22
CA ASN A 601 -10.68 3.30 -10.89
C ASN A 601 -10.02 2.45 -11.99
N ARG A 602 -9.11 3.05 -12.77
CA ARG A 602 -8.33 2.29 -13.76
C ARG A 602 -7.47 1.22 -13.09
N SER A 603 -6.80 1.56 -11.98
CA SER A 603 -6.04 0.59 -11.20
C SER A 603 -6.90 -0.56 -10.65
N ILE A 604 -8.12 -0.28 -10.20
CA ILE A 604 -9.08 -1.31 -9.73
C ILE A 604 -9.45 -2.26 -10.86
N ALA A 605 -9.76 -1.73 -12.04
CA ALA A 605 -10.11 -2.53 -13.22
C ALA A 605 -8.94 -3.46 -13.65
N LEU A 606 -7.71 -3.04 -13.37
CA LEU A 606 -6.48 -3.78 -13.69
C LEU A 606 -5.96 -4.65 -12.53
N ASN A 607 -6.67 -4.74 -11.39
CA ASN A 607 -6.15 -5.39 -10.17
C ASN A 607 -5.59 -6.80 -10.40
N ASP A 608 -6.27 -7.58 -11.25
CA ASP A 608 -5.93 -8.97 -11.49
C ASP A 608 -4.87 -9.16 -12.61
N ASN A 609 -4.42 -8.09 -13.29
CA ASN A 609 -3.50 -8.18 -14.43
C ASN A 609 -2.00 -8.29 -14.03
N ASN A 610 -1.61 -7.90 -12.82
CA ASN A 610 -0.21 -7.97 -12.34
C ASN A 610 -0.06 -8.92 -11.12
N ALA A 611 -0.85 -9.99 -11.11
CA ALA A 611 -1.02 -10.93 -10.00
C ALA A 611 -0.10 -12.17 -10.03
N ILE A 612 0.87 -12.22 -10.94
CA ILE A 612 1.67 -13.43 -11.29
C ILE A 612 2.31 -14.08 -10.05
N PHE A 613 2.89 -13.27 -9.17
CA PHE A 613 3.44 -13.72 -7.89
C PHE A 613 2.63 -13.20 -6.71
N ARG A 614 1.33 -12.95 -6.85
CA ARG A 614 0.49 -12.52 -5.72
C ARG A 614 -0.59 -13.55 -5.47
N SER A 615 -0.74 -13.94 -4.21
CA SER A 615 -1.88 -14.77 -3.80
C SER A 615 -3.19 -13.97 -3.92
N ARG A 616 -4.34 -14.65 -4.09
CA ARG A 616 -5.66 -13.99 -4.08
C ARG A 616 -5.87 -13.11 -2.85
N LEU A 617 -5.33 -13.54 -1.70
CA LEU A 617 -5.36 -12.75 -0.46
C LEU A 617 -4.66 -11.39 -0.64
N MET A 618 -3.46 -11.35 -1.22
CA MET A 618 -2.77 -10.08 -1.48
C MET A 618 -3.51 -9.21 -2.48
N LEU A 619 -4.11 -9.80 -3.52
CA LEU A 619 -4.93 -9.05 -4.47
C LEU A 619 -6.17 -8.45 -3.82
N ASP A 620 -6.81 -9.18 -2.90
CA ASP A 620 -7.93 -8.66 -2.12
C ASP A 620 -7.46 -7.52 -1.19
N ARG A 621 -6.26 -7.63 -0.59
CA ARG A 621 -5.64 -6.52 0.17
C ARG A 621 -5.37 -5.31 -0.72
N ASP A 622 -4.74 -5.50 -1.87
CA ASP A 622 -4.48 -4.41 -2.82
C ASP A 622 -5.79 -3.77 -3.29
N LEU A 623 -6.85 -4.57 -3.52
CA LEU A 623 -8.17 -4.05 -3.86
C LEU A 623 -8.79 -3.27 -2.69
N ALA A 624 -8.59 -3.71 -1.45
CA ALA A 624 -9.00 -2.96 -0.26
C ALA A 624 -8.26 -1.60 -0.17
N VAL A 625 -6.95 -1.57 -0.46
CA VAL A 625 -6.17 -0.32 -0.55
C VAL A 625 -6.76 0.64 -1.57
N ARG A 626 -6.99 0.17 -2.79
CA ARG A 626 -7.56 1.01 -3.86
C ARG A 626 -8.93 1.55 -3.49
N ASN A 627 -9.79 0.74 -2.85
CA ASN A 627 -11.09 1.20 -2.38
C ASN A 627 -10.97 2.24 -1.27
N TYR A 628 -10.02 2.09 -0.36
CA TYR A 628 -9.71 3.10 0.66
C TYR A 628 -9.21 4.41 0.03
N ASP A 629 -8.26 4.36 -0.90
CA ASP A 629 -7.76 5.56 -1.58
C ASP A 629 -8.85 6.27 -2.39
N LEU A 630 -9.74 5.49 -3.00
CA LEU A 630 -10.92 6.01 -3.68
C LEU A 630 -11.88 6.69 -2.69
N ALA A 631 -12.10 6.10 -1.50
CA ALA A 631 -12.87 6.72 -0.43
C ALA A 631 -12.24 8.06 0.01
N ARG A 632 -10.92 8.10 0.17
CA ARG A 632 -10.16 9.32 0.51
C ARG A 632 -10.36 10.41 -0.54
N ALA A 633 -10.25 10.09 -1.83
CA ALA A 633 -10.45 11.04 -2.91
C ALA A 633 -11.89 11.56 -2.99
N TYR A 634 -12.90 10.70 -2.84
CA TYR A 634 -14.31 11.13 -2.76
C TYR A 634 -14.59 12.02 -1.55
N ASN A 635 -13.99 11.71 -0.40
CA ASN A 635 -14.13 12.53 0.80
C ASN A 635 -13.54 13.94 0.63
N GLN A 636 -12.39 14.08 -0.06
CA GLN A 636 -11.82 15.40 -0.40
C GLN A 636 -12.71 16.24 -1.34
N LEU A 637 -13.54 15.58 -2.16
CA LEU A 637 -14.56 16.22 -2.99
C LEU A 637 -15.89 16.46 -2.25
N GLY A 638 -15.96 16.15 -0.95
CA GLY A 638 -17.18 16.28 -0.15
C GLY A 638 -18.24 15.22 -0.41
N LEU A 639 -17.91 14.14 -1.13
CA LEU A 639 -18.83 13.07 -1.54
C LEU A 639 -18.88 11.94 -0.50
N GLY A 640 -19.34 12.27 0.71
CA GLY A 640 -19.22 11.43 1.90
C GLY A 640 -19.90 10.05 1.81
N GLU A 641 -21.10 9.95 1.22
CA GLU A 641 -21.80 8.65 1.10
C GLU A 641 -21.09 7.72 0.12
N TRP A 642 -20.56 8.26 -0.98
CA TRP A 642 -19.78 7.47 -1.93
C TRP A 642 -18.47 6.99 -1.28
N ALA A 643 -17.82 7.87 -0.52
CA ALA A 643 -16.62 7.52 0.23
C ALA A 643 -16.88 6.43 1.29
N TYR A 644 -17.98 6.55 2.05
CA TYR A 644 -18.40 5.54 3.02
C TYR A 644 -18.62 4.17 2.38
N SER A 645 -19.33 4.09 1.25
CA SER A 645 -19.54 2.83 0.52
C SER A 645 -18.21 2.16 0.10
N LYS A 646 -17.23 2.94 -0.37
CA LYS A 646 -15.92 2.42 -0.75
C LYS A 646 -15.10 1.98 0.46
N ALA A 647 -15.15 2.70 1.58
CA ALA A 647 -14.48 2.30 2.81
C ALA A 647 -15.05 0.99 3.40
N VAL A 648 -16.38 0.82 3.42
CA VAL A 648 -17.01 -0.46 3.79
C VAL A 648 -16.54 -1.57 2.86
N SER A 649 -16.55 -1.33 1.55
CA SER A 649 -16.09 -2.32 0.56
C SER A 649 -14.64 -2.73 0.77
N ALA A 650 -13.76 -1.81 1.21
CA ALA A 650 -12.38 -2.13 1.58
C ALA A 650 -12.30 -3.10 2.77
N VAL A 651 -13.02 -2.83 3.87
CA VAL A 651 -13.06 -3.71 5.05
C VAL A 651 -13.67 -5.08 4.74
N LYS A 652 -14.68 -5.15 3.84
CA LYS A 652 -15.23 -6.45 3.41
C LYS A 652 -14.27 -7.28 2.56
N LYS A 653 -13.34 -6.63 1.84
CA LYS A 653 -12.31 -7.33 1.07
C LYS A 653 -11.14 -7.78 1.96
N ASP A 654 -10.69 -6.90 2.85
CA ASP A 654 -9.68 -7.21 3.86
C ASP A 654 -10.07 -6.61 5.22
N PRO A 655 -10.59 -7.43 6.15
CA PRO A 655 -10.94 -6.95 7.48
C PRO A 655 -9.74 -6.51 8.32
N LEU A 656 -8.51 -6.82 7.89
CA LEU A 656 -7.28 -6.36 8.53
C LEU A 656 -6.83 -4.98 8.00
N ASN A 657 -7.60 -4.36 7.09
CA ASN A 657 -7.24 -3.06 6.50
C ASN A 657 -7.38 -1.91 7.50
N SER A 658 -6.28 -1.51 8.14
CA SER A 658 -6.33 -0.49 9.20
C SER A 658 -6.67 0.92 8.69
N SER A 659 -6.26 1.30 7.48
CA SER A 659 -6.57 2.61 6.89
C SER A 659 -8.07 2.76 6.60
N ALA A 660 -8.71 1.70 6.09
CA ALA A 660 -10.16 1.69 5.90
C ALA A 660 -10.92 1.79 7.23
N ARG A 661 -10.42 1.14 8.29
CA ARG A 661 -11.00 1.25 9.64
C ARG A 661 -10.88 2.67 10.21
N LEU A 662 -9.73 3.33 10.05
CA LEU A 662 -9.56 4.73 10.43
C LEU A 662 -10.56 5.64 9.70
N PHE A 663 -10.77 5.40 8.40
CA PHE A 663 -11.77 6.13 7.64
C PHE A 663 -13.19 5.91 8.18
N LEU A 664 -13.58 4.65 8.42
CA LEU A 664 -14.90 4.31 8.97
C LEU A 664 -15.11 4.91 10.37
N ALA A 665 -14.07 4.91 11.22
CA ALA A 665 -14.11 5.60 12.49
C ALA A 665 -14.47 7.09 12.32
N GLY A 666 -13.80 7.79 11.40
CA GLY A 666 -14.12 9.18 11.06
C GLY A 666 -15.56 9.36 10.54
N ALA A 667 -16.04 8.45 9.69
CA ALA A 667 -17.42 8.47 9.19
C ALA A 667 -18.45 8.25 10.30
N TYR A 668 -18.18 7.35 11.26
CA TYR A 668 -19.05 7.10 12.40
C TYR A 668 -19.03 8.23 13.43
N LEU A 669 -17.87 8.87 13.66
CA LEU A 669 -17.77 10.10 14.46
C LEU A 669 -18.59 11.23 13.84
N ALA A 670 -18.57 11.37 12.52
CA ALA A 670 -19.40 12.34 11.81
C ALA A 670 -20.90 12.04 11.94
N SER A 671 -21.28 10.76 12.11
CA SER A 671 -22.67 10.33 12.32
C SER A 671 -23.18 10.55 13.76
N ARG A 672 -22.36 11.01 14.72
CA ARG A 672 -22.62 11.36 16.16
C ARG A 672 -23.47 10.40 17.03
N GLN A 673 -24.14 9.40 16.47
CA GLN A 673 -24.98 8.37 17.11
C GLN A 673 -24.27 7.02 17.25
N ARG A 674 -23.05 6.92 16.71
CA ARG A 674 -22.29 5.68 16.52
C ARG A 674 -20.91 5.77 17.18
N LEU A 675 -20.86 6.38 18.38
CA LEU A 675 -19.60 6.63 19.09
C LEU A 675 -18.92 5.31 19.49
N GLY A 676 -19.69 4.32 19.94
CA GLY A 676 -19.17 2.97 20.22
C GLY A 676 -18.54 2.34 18.96
N SER A 677 -19.24 2.41 17.81
CA SER A 677 -18.71 1.91 16.53
C SER A 677 -17.43 2.64 16.12
N ALA A 678 -17.37 3.96 16.29
CA ALA A 678 -16.17 4.74 16.01
C ALA A 678 -14.99 4.31 16.91
N GLY A 679 -15.22 4.14 18.22
CA GLY A 679 -14.22 3.68 19.17
C GLY A 679 -13.67 2.29 18.82
N SER A 680 -14.56 1.35 18.48
CA SER A 680 -14.20 0.00 18.04
C SER A 680 -13.35 0.01 16.76
N GLU A 681 -13.71 0.81 15.76
CA GLU A 681 -12.90 0.95 14.55
C GLU A 681 -11.55 1.66 14.79
N LEU A 682 -11.47 2.64 15.71
CA LEU A 682 -10.21 3.25 16.12
C LEU A 682 -9.29 2.25 16.84
N LEU A 683 -9.83 1.42 17.73
CA LEU A 683 -9.07 0.36 18.40
C LEU A 683 -8.49 -0.60 17.37
N LEU A 684 -9.33 -1.10 16.45
CA LEU A 684 -8.91 -2.03 15.42
C LEU A 684 -7.88 -1.39 14.47
N TYR A 685 -8.04 -0.11 14.10
CA TYR A 685 -7.02 0.64 13.37
C TYR A 685 -5.68 0.67 14.12
N ARG A 686 -5.67 1.03 15.41
CA ARG A 686 -4.45 1.12 16.22
C ARG A 686 -3.77 -0.24 16.38
N LEU A 687 -4.53 -1.32 16.56
CA LEU A 687 -4.02 -2.68 16.68
C LEU A 687 -3.50 -3.25 15.35
N LEU A 688 -4.17 -2.98 14.23
CA LEU A 688 -3.85 -3.59 12.94
C LEU A 688 -2.78 -2.81 12.16
N SER A 689 -2.61 -1.51 12.41
CA SER A 689 -1.61 -0.69 11.70
C SER A 689 -0.19 -1.20 11.94
N PRO A 690 0.68 -1.32 10.94
CA PRO A 690 2.08 -1.68 11.15
C PRO A 690 2.78 -0.63 12.03
N ALA A 691 3.77 -1.03 12.83
CA ALA A 691 4.56 -0.11 13.66
C ALA A 691 5.64 0.59 12.80
N ASN A 692 5.37 1.82 12.42
CA ASN A 692 6.25 2.69 11.65
C ASN A 692 5.79 4.15 11.79
N GLN A 693 6.40 5.05 11.03
CA GLN A 693 6.07 6.48 11.03
C GLN A 693 4.60 6.84 10.75
N ASN A 694 3.81 5.97 10.11
CA ASN A 694 2.44 6.24 9.67
C ASN A 694 1.39 5.66 10.66
N THR A 695 1.82 4.87 11.65
CA THR A 695 0.94 4.08 12.54
C THR A 695 -0.17 4.89 13.18
N PHE A 696 0.14 6.09 13.68
CA PHE A 696 -0.79 6.94 14.43
C PHE A 696 -1.18 8.20 13.65
N THR A 697 -1.00 8.20 12.33
CA THR A 697 -1.28 9.37 11.50
C THR A 697 -2.68 9.31 10.90
N LEU A 698 -3.30 10.49 10.73
CA LEU A 698 -4.57 10.64 10.01
C LEU A 698 -4.43 10.39 8.48
N TYR A 699 -3.20 10.40 7.96
CA TYR A 699 -2.86 10.18 6.55
C TYR A 699 -2.16 8.82 6.35
N ASN A 700 -2.72 7.77 6.97
CA ASN A 700 -2.09 6.45 6.97
C ASN A 700 -2.18 5.78 5.58
N ASP A 701 -1.08 5.78 4.83
CA ASP A 701 -0.90 4.90 3.66
C ASP A 701 -0.82 3.45 4.16
N TYR A 702 -1.74 2.59 3.70
CA TYR A 702 -1.77 1.18 4.07
C TYR A 702 -0.54 0.41 3.57
N THR A 703 0.13 0.91 2.51
CA THR A 703 1.28 0.23 1.90
C THR A 703 2.49 1.17 1.75
N PRO A 704 3.11 1.60 2.87
CA PRO A 704 4.35 2.38 2.79
C PRO A 704 5.47 1.48 2.22
N MET A 705 5.76 1.63 0.94
CA MET A 705 6.87 0.93 0.29
C MET A 705 8.22 1.39 0.86
N PHE A 706 8.27 2.59 1.43
CA PHE A 706 9.42 3.18 2.10
C PHE A 706 9.01 3.66 3.50
N GLU A 707 9.33 2.90 4.54
CA GLU A 707 9.26 3.38 5.92
C GLU A 707 10.53 4.18 6.20
N MET A 708 10.49 5.48 5.97
CA MET A 708 11.51 6.39 6.42
C MET A 708 11.21 6.84 7.84
N PRO A 709 12.11 6.59 8.81
CA PRO A 709 11.95 7.15 10.14
C PRO A 709 11.54 8.60 10.08
N TYR A 710 10.64 9.10 10.91
CA TYR A 710 10.51 10.55 11.13
C TYR A 710 9.85 10.89 12.45
N LEU A 711 10.09 12.13 12.85
CA LEU A 711 9.41 12.82 13.93
C LEU A 711 8.63 13.96 13.29
N ARG A 712 7.33 14.04 13.58
CA ARG A 712 6.52 15.22 13.27
C ARG A 712 6.04 15.88 14.53
N VAL A 713 5.93 17.20 14.45
CA VAL A 713 5.24 18.00 15.46
C VAL A 713 4.08 18.69 14.76
N GLN A 714 2.87 18.47 15.26
CA GLN A 714 1.68 19.14 14.83
C GLN A 714 1.20 20.05 15.95
N ALA A 715 1.08 21.34 15.65
CA ALA A 715 0.52 22.32 16.58
C ALA A 715 -0.72 22.93 15.93
N GLN A 716 -1.84 22.88 16.63
CA GLN A 716 -3.10 23.45 16.18
C GLN A 716 -3.63 24.43 17.23
N GLY A 717 -4.19 25.54 16.74
CA GLY A 717 -4.87 26.53 17.54
C GLY A 717 -6.12 27.02 16.82
N GLY A 718 -7.23 27.08 17.54
CA GLY A 718 -8.49 27.62 17.10
C GLY A 718 -8.97 28.72 18.04
N ILE A 719 -9.50 29.79 17.48
CA ILE A 719 -10.20 30.84 18.21
C ILE A 719 -11.50 31.17 17.50
N GLY A 720 -12.56 31.40 18.25
CA GLY A 720 -13.86 31.63 17.67
C GLY A 720 -14.83 32.25 18.65
N THR A 721 -16.07 32.41 18.16
CA THR A 721 -17.17 32.91 18.97
C THR A 721 -18.49 32.23 18.63
N TRP A 722 -19.32 32.02 19.65
CA TRP A 722 -20.77 31.88 19.51
C TRP A 722 -21.44 33.26 19.59
N GLY A 723 -22.36 33.53 18.66
CA GLY A 723 -23.08 34.81 18.60
C GLY A 723 -22.12 35.99 18.46
N HIS A 724 -22.17 36.93 19.41
CA HIS A 724 -21.37 38.17 19.39
C HIS A 724 -20.27 38.26 20.47
N SER A 725 -20.29 37.42 21.51
CA SER A 725 -19.48 37.67 22.71
C SER A 725 -19.02 36.44 23.49
N ARG A 726 -19.34 35.22 23.06
CA ARG A 726 -18.99 33.99 23.80
C ARG A 726 -17.84 33.29 23.11
N ALA A 727 -16.71 33.15 23.80
CA ALA A 727 -15.45 32.72 23.23
C ALA A 727 -15.39 31.21 23.04
N ILE A 728 -14.61 30.80 22.04
CA ILE A 728 -14.19 29.42 21.80
C ILE A 728 -12.68 29.44 21.64
N GLN A 729 -11.99 28.56 22.35
CA GLN A 729 -10.56 28.32 22.22
C GLN A 729 -10.28 26.81 22.18
N ASP A 730 -9.44 26.39 21.25
CA ASP A 730 -9.03 24.99 21.09
C ASP A 730 -7.54 24.96 20.75
N HIS A 731 -6.75 24.26 21.54
CA HIS A 731 -5.30 24.17 21.38
C HIS A 731 -4.87 22.72 21.51
N SER A 732 -4.08 22.25 20.55
CA SER A 732 -3.48 20.92 20.65
C SER A 732 -2.05 20.90 20.15
N LEU A 733 -1.27 20.02 20.77
CA LEU A 733 0.09 19.68 20.39
C LEU A 733 0.18 18.17 20.30
N GLU A 734 0.65 17.70 19.16
CA GLU A 734 0.82 16.29 18.86
C GLU A 734 2.25 16.06 18.38
N VAL A 735 2.91 15.07 18.95
CA VAL A 735 4.26 14.65 18.58
C VAL A 735 4.22 13.15 18.33
N TYR A 736 4.30 12.77 17.06
CA TYR A 736 4.30 11.39 16.65
C TYR A 736 5.47 11.08 15.73
N GLY A 737 5.80 9.80 15.67
CA GLY A 737 6.88 9.32 14.83
C GLY A 737 7.12 7.84 14.98
N GLY A 738 8.09 7.35 14.23
CA GLY A 738 8.48 5.96 14.31
C GLY A 738 9.69 5.63 13.47
N ILE A 739 10.22 4.44 13.72
CA ILE A 739 11.18 3.71 12.90
C ILE A 739 10.52 2.39 12.48
N PRO A 740 11.03 1.66 11.48
CA PRO A 740 10.51 0.34 11.17
C PRO A 740 10.50 -0.56 12.42
N GLY A 741 9.31 -1.02 12.83
CA GLY A 741 9.11 -1.86 14.01
C GLY A 741 8.84 -1.11 15.33
N LEU A 742 8.83 0.22 15.36
CA LEU A 742 8.50 1.01 16.55
C LEU A 742 7.83 2.33 16.17
N ALA A 743 6.70 2.65 16.78
CA ALA A 743 5.99 3.90 16.60
C ALA A 743 5.53 4.47 17.94
N PHE A 744 5.34 5.79 18.01
CA PHE A 744 4.78 6.46 19.17
C PHE A 744 3.94 7.67 18.76
N ASP A 745 3.04 8.06 19.66
CA ASP A 745 2.25 9.28 19.57
C ASP A 745 2.07 9.87 20.98
N VAL A 746 2.25 11.18 21.09
CA VAL A 746 2.08 11.97 22.31
C VAL A 746 1.23 13.18 21.94
N PHE A 747 -0.01 13.17 22.39
CA PHE A 747 -0.99 14.20 22.16
C PHE A 747 -1.35 14.89 23.48
N GLY A 748 -1.44 16.22 23.44
CA GLY A 748 -1.99 17.06 24.49
C GLY A 748 -2.95 18.08 23.89
N GLY A 749 -4.14 18.20 24.47
CA GLY A 749 -5.19 19.10 24.03
C GLY A 749 -5.82 19.87 25.19
N TYR A 750 -6.21 21.11 24.92
CA TYR A 750 -6.98 21.96 25.80
C TYR A 750 -8.05 22.68 25.00
N GLN A 751 -9.30 22.61 25.47
CA GLN A 751 -10.43 23.29 24.88
C GLN A 751 -11.19 24.06 25.97
N GLU A 752 -11.61 25.27 25.63
CA GLU A 752 -12.51 26.10 26.42
C GLU A 752 -13.59 26.67 25.47
N ASP A 753 -14.85 26.38 25.73
CA ASP A 753 -15.99 26.83 24.92
C ASP A 753 -17.06 27.39 25.85
N ASP A 754 -17.39 28.68 25.75
CA ASP A 754 -18.45 29.33 26.53
C ASP A 754 -19.86 28.80 26.19
N GLY A 755 -19.99 28.06 25.08
CA GLY A 755 -21.23 27.49 24.60
C GLY A 755 -22.22 28.50 24.00
N PHE A 756 -23.21 27.98 23.27
CA PHE A 756 -24.22 28.80 22.62
C PHE A 756 -25.38 29.23 23.54
N ARG A 757 -25.44 28.75 24.80
CA ARG A 757 -26.51 29.06 25.77
C ARG A 757 -26.20 30.26 26.67
N ALA A 758 -27.22 31.04 27.02
CA ALA A 758 -27.05 32.27 27.81
C ALA A 758 -26.61 32.07 29.26
N ARG A 759 -26.79 30.88 29.81
CA ARG A 759 -26.34 30.52 31.15
C ARG A 759 -25.81 29.09 31.13
N ASN A 760 -24.73 28.85 31.87
CA ASN A 760 -24.21 27.53 32.23
C ASN A 760 -24.05 26.57 31.04
N GLY A 761 -23.60 27.08 29.88
CA GLY A 761 -23.39 26.28 28.67
C GLY A 761 -21.90 26.01 28.38
N ASP A 762 -21.03 26.39 29.29
CA ASP A 762 -19.58 26.37 29.12
C ASP A 762 -18.97 24.98 29.37
N ASP A 763 -17.88 24.70 28.68
CA ASP A 763 -17.11 23.45 28.71
C ASP A 763 -15.62 23.76 28.73
N GLN A 764 -14.90 23.12 29.65
CA GLN A 764 -13.43 23.12 29.70
C GLN A 764 -12.94 21.69 29.70
N VAL A 765 -12.07 21.33 28.75
CA VAL A 765 -11.55 19.96 28.59
C VAL A 765 -10.05 19.98 28.43
N TYR A 766 -9.36 19.15 29.22
CA TYR A 766 -7.94 18.86 29.10
C TYR A 766 -7.72 17.37 28.81
N ASN A 767 -6.99 17.06 27.74
CA ASN A 767 -6.73 15.70 27.29
C ASN A 767 -5.25 15.44 27.09
N ILE A 768 -4.77 14.28 27.52
CA ILE A 768 -3.47 13.71 27.17
C ILE A 768 -3.70 12.31 26.61
N LEU A 769 -3.02 11.97 25.53
CA LEU A 769 -2.95 10.62 25.00
C LEU A 769 -1.48 10.28 24.69
N ASN A 770 -1.02 9.13 25.16
CA ASN A 770 0.29 8.58 24.84
C ASN A 770 0.10 7.17 24.31
N LEU A 771 0.65 6.89 23.14
CA LEU A 771 0.61 5.58 22.51
C LEU A 771 2.03 5.17 22.12
N VAL A 772 2.36 3.88 22.33
CA VAL A 772 3.59 3.27 21.82
C VAL A 772 3.23 1.94 21.20
N LYS A 773 3.81 1.64 20.05
CA LYS A 773 3.64 0.37 19.35
C LYS A 773 4.98 -0.21 18.95
N TRP A 774 5.18 -1.50 19.24
CA TRP A 774 6.41 -2.22 18.96
C TRP A 774 6.11 -3.53 18.21
N GLU A 775 6.85 -3.79 17.15
CA GLU A 775 6.78 -5.03 16.36
C GLU A 775 8.13 -5.76 16.41
N PRO A 776 8.39 -6.57 17.46
CA PRO A 776 9.66 -7.31 17.59
C PRO A 776 9.94 -8.26 16.43
N THR A 777 8.88 -8.78 15.81
CA THR A 777 8.94 -9.60 14.61
C THR A 777 7.78 -9.23 13.70
N VAL A 778 7.84 -9.58 12.43
CA VAL A 778 6.71 -9.39 11.48
C VAL A 778 5.43 -10.14 11.89
N LYS A 779 5.54 -11.13 12.78
CA LYS A 779 4.40 -11.90 13.32
C LYS A 779 3.81 -11.30 14.59
N ASN A 780 4.56 -10.51 15.35
CA ASN A 780 4.17 -10.07 16.69
C ASN A 780 4.13 -8.56 16.76
N SER A 781 3.03 -8.00 17.27
CA SER A 781 2.93 -6.58 17.61
C SER A 781 2.38 -6.41 19.02
N VAL A 782 2.96 -5.46 19.77
CA VAL A 782 2.47 -5.00 21.07
C VAL A 782 2.16 -3.51 20.96
N MET A 783 1.06 -3.07 21.55
CA MET A 783 0.68 -1.67 21.70
C MET A 783 0.44 -1.38 23.17
N ALA A 784 0.94 -0.27 23.69
CA ALA A 784 0.60 0.23 25.02
C ALA A 784 0.06 1.66 24.90
N GLY A 785 -0.96 1.98 25.67
CA GLY A 785 -1.60 3.29 25.67
C GLY A 785 -1.89 3.80 27.06
N PHE A 786 -1.81 5.12 27.22
CA PHE A 786 -2.28 5.86 28.39
C PHE A 786 -3.04 7.10 27.92
N SER A 787 -4.26 7.27 28.41
CA SER A 787 -5.00 8.51 28.23
C SER A 787 -5.47 9.09 29.55
N TYR A 788 -5.47 10.41 29.61
CA TYR A 788 -5.97 11.22 30.72
C TYR A 788 -6.92 12.26 30.16
N SER A 789 -8.10 12.38 30.76
CA SER A 789 -9.06 13.43 30.44
C SER A 789 -9.54 14.05 31.75
N ASP A 790 -9.52 15.37 31.84
CA ASP A 790 -10.09 16.16 32.95
C ASP A 790 -10.99 17.22 32.33
N SER A 791 -12.27 17.23 32.67
CA SER A 791 -13.21 18.21 32.15
C SER A 791 -14.12 18.77 33.23
N GLU A 792 -14.49 20.03 33.04
CA GLU A 792 -15.46 20.76 33.85
C GLU A 792 -16.52 21.35 32.92
N THR A 793 -17.78 20.95 33.11
CA THR A 793 -18.86 21.30 32.21
C THR A 793 -20.08 21.84 32.96
N GLY A 794 -20.79 22.76 32.32
CA GLY A 794 -22.09 23.24 32.77
C GLY A 794 -23.24 22.28 32.42
N ASP A 795 -24.41 22.84 32.14
CA ASP A 795 -25.61 22.15 31.70
C ASP A 795 -25.62 21.95 30.16
N LEU A 796 -24.74 21.06 29.72
CA LEU A 796 -24.63 20.60 28.32
C LEU A 796 -25.29 19.24 28.07
N SER A 797 -25.64 18.49 29.12
CA SER A 797 -26.28 17.17 29.03
C SER A 797 -27.65 17.24 28.35
N HIS A 798 -28.41 18.32 28.61
CA HIS A 798 -29.77 18.51 28.12
C HIS A 798 -29.81 19.54 26.99
N LEU A 799 -29.28 19.25 25.78
CA LEU A 799 -29.36 20.17 24.62
C LEU A 799 -30.80 20.42 24.12
N ASN A 800 -31.81 19.82 24.74
CA ASN A 800 -33.21 20.04 24.42
C ASN A 800 -33.70 21.43 24.86
N ASP A 801 -34.51 22.10 24.04
CA ASP A 801 -35.20 23.35 24.40
C ASP A 801 -36.51 23.10 25.20
N PHE A 802 -36.68 21.89 25.75
CA PHE A 802 -37.91 21.41 26.40
C PHE A 802 -38.07 21.83 27.85
N GLY A 803 -37.71 23.05 28.25
CA GLY A 803 -38.10 23.57 29.57
C GLY A 803 -37.77 22.71 30.81
N PHE A 804 -36.96 21.64 30.69
CA PHE A 804 -36.25 21.08 31.83
C PHE A 804 -35.38 22.22 32.33
N ALA A 805 -35.58 22.59 33.59
CA ALA A 805 -35.00 23.77 34.20
C ALA A 805 -33.51 23.85 33.83
N ASN A 806 -33.12 24.87 33.04
CA ASN A 806 -31.72 25.21 32.86
C ASN A 806 -31.18 25.48 34.25
N SER A 807 -30.49 24.51 34.85
CA SER A 807 -30.03 24.75 36.21
C SER A 807 -28.89 25.74 36.15
N PRO A 808 -29.04 26.94 36.72
CA PRO A 808 -28.06 28.00 36.56
C PRO A 808 -26.75 27.72 37.30
N ARG A 809 -26.70 26.67 38.14
CA ARG A 809 -25.56 26.35 39.02
C ARG A 809 -25.02 24.93 38.85
N LEU A 810 -25.55 24.15 37.91
CA LEU A 810 -25.11 22.78 37.67
C LEU A 810 -23.66 22.76 37.16
N ARG A 811 -22.77 22.06 37.84
CA ARG A 811 -21.40 21.80 37.39
C ARG A 811 -21.11 20.31 37.45
N GLN A 812 -20.50 19.80 36.40
CA GLN A 812 -20.04 18.43 36.28
C GLN A 812 -18.53 18.41 36.10
N PHE A 813 -17.86 17.55 36.85
CA PHE A 813 -16.41 17.34 36.79
C PHE A 813 -16.18 15.90 36.41
N PHE A 814 -15.43 15.64 35.33
CA PHE A 814 -15.06 14.30 34.90
C PHE A 814 -13.55 14.18 34.88
N ARG A 815 -13.00 13.16 35.54
CA ARG A 815 -11.58 12.81 35.42
C ARG A 815 -11.44 11.34 35.11
N THR A 816 -10.89 11.02 33.95
CA THR A 816 -10.67 9.66 33.48
C THR A 816 -9.19 9.39 33.25
N ARG A 817 -8.73 8.23 33.73
CA ARG A 817 -7.43 7.64 33.41
C ARG A 817 -7.68 6.28 32.77
N LEU A 818 -7.17 6.05 31.57
CA LEU A 818 -7.30 4.79 30.86
C LEU A 818 -5.92 4.27 30.47
N TYR A 819 -5.67 3.00 30.76
CA TYR A 819 -4.47 2.24 30.42
C TYR A 819 -4.87 1.10 29.50
N GLU A 820 -4.18 0.97 28.38
CA GLU A 820 -4.50 0.00 27.33
C GLU A 820 -3.27 -0.83 26.98
N LEU A 821 -3.46 -2.13 26.76
CA LEU A 821 -2.44 -3.04 26.24
C LEU A 821 -3.06 -3.91 25.14
N GLY A 822 -2.47 -3.83 23.95
CA GLY A 822 -2.87 -4.59 22.78
C GLY A 822 -1.78 -5.56 22.33
N TYR A 823 -2.17 -6.73 21.84
CA TYR A 823 -1.25 -7.71 21.24
C TYR A 823 -1.84 -8.30 19.97
N VAL A 824 -1.00 -8.45 18.94
CA VAL A 824 -1.36 -9.08 17.66
C VAL A 824 -0.35 -10.16 17.32
N HIS A 825 -0.83 -11.37 17.05
CA HIS A 825 -0.04 -12.50 16.58
C HIS A 825 -0.52 -13.00 15.22
N ARG A 826 0.36 -13.01 14.23
CA ARG A 826 0.09 -13.52 12.87
C ARG A 826 0.72 -14.91 12.72
N PHE A 827 -0.09 -15.95 12.87
CA PHE A 827 0.36 -17.33 12.67
C PHE A 827 0.72 -17.58 11.21
N THR A 828 -0.14 -17.11 10.31
CA THR A 828 0.03 -17.12 8.86
C THR A 828 -0.61 -15.86 8.27
N PRO A 829 -0.39 -15.53 6.99
CA PRO A 829 -1.10 -14.43 6.33
C PRO A 829 -2.63 -14.54 6.39
N ARG A 830 -3.16 -15.75 6.62
CA ARG A 830 -4.58 -16.08 6.68
C ARG A 830 -5.11 -16.29 8.10
N ALA A 831 -4.27 -16.22 9.14
CA ALA A 831 -4.68 -16.49 10.52
C ALA A 831 -4.01 -15.52 11.49
N THR A 832 -4.81 -14.66 12.12
CA THR A 832 -4.35 -13.59 13.02
C THR A 832 -5.15 -13.62 14.32
N LEU A 833 -4.46 -13.53 15.44
CA LEU A 833 -5.03 -13.37 16.78
C LEU A 833 -4.84 -11.92 17.23
N LEU A 834 -5.90 -11.31 17.75
CA LEU A 834 -5.92 -10.01 18.41
C LEU A 834 -6.25 -10.21 19.89
N SER A 835 -5.57 -9.47 20.75
CA SER A 835 -5.82 -9.43 22.19
C SER A 835 -5.79 -7.99 22.67
N TYR A 836 -6.70 -7.64 23.57
CA TYR A 836 -6.82 -6.30 24.12
C TYR A 836 -7.14 -6.38 25.61
N LEU A 837 -6.47 -5.55 26.39
CA LEU A 837 -6.62 -5.43 27.83
C LEU A 837 -6.74 -3.93 28.13
N ALA A 838 -7.73 -3.55 28.93
CA ALA A 838 -7.86 -2.18 29.40
C ALA A 838 -8.18 -2.12 30.89
N TYR A 839 -7.65 -1.08 31.53
CA TYR A 839 -8.02 -0.68 32.87
C TYR A 839 -8.29 0.82 32.87
N ALA A 840 -9.44 1.23 33.40
CA ALA A 840 -9.72 2.65 33.57
C ALA A 840 -10.22 2.95 34.98
N ASN A 841 -9.94 4.17 35.42
CA ASN A 841 -10.51 4.79 36.61
C ASN A 841 -11.12 6.14 36.21
N THR A 842 -12.41 6.31 36.50
CA THR A 842 -13.18 7.52 36.23
C THR A 842 -13.81 8.04 37.51
N ASP A 843 -13.40 9.23 37.90
CA ASP A 843 -14.05 10.05 38.93
C ASP A 843 -15.03 11.02 38.23
N TRP A 844 -16.30 11.01 38.62
CA TRP A 844 -17.29 12.01 38.23
C TRP A 844 -17.94 12.65 39.45
N HIS A 845 -18.10 13.97 39.41
CA HIS A 845 -18.74 14.75 40.46
C HIS A 845 -19.73 15.70 39.83
N LEU A 846 -20.97 15.69 40.28
CA LEU A 846 -21.99 16.66 39.91
C LEU A 846 -22.38 17.46 41.13
N LYS A 847 -22.47 18.78 40.96
CA LYS A 847 -22.96 19.71 41.96
C LYS A 847 -24.06 20.54 41.33
N ASP A 848 -25.18 20.68 42.00
CA ASP A 848 -26.25 21.54 41.53
C ASP A 848 -26.98 22.24 42.69
N LYS A 849 -27.56 23.40 42.39
CA LYS A 849 -28.49 24.09 43.30
C LYS A 849 -29.61 24.75 42.52
N THR A 850 -30.81 24.20 42.64
CA THR A 850 -32.04 24.68 41.98
C THR A 850 -32.99 25.32 43.00
N LEU A 851 -33.89 26.17 42.51
CA LEU A 851 -34.97 26.78 43.27
C LEU A 851 -36.20 26.80 42.38
N ASP A 852 -37.23 26.06 42.79
CA ASP A 852 -38.53 26.01 42.13
C ASP A 852 -39.59 26.62 43.05
N THR A 853 -40.45 27.48 42.50
CA THR A 853 -41.55 28.10 43.26
C THR A 853 -42.87 27.55 42.76
N GLU A 854 -43.58 26.81 43.60
CA GLU A 854 -44.91 26.30 43.32
C GLU A 854 -45.99 27.10 44.06
N SER A 855 -47.24 27.08 43.57
CA SER A 855 -48.38 27.69 44.25
C SER A 855 -49.12 26.64 45.08
N PHE A 856 -48.95 26.68 46.40
CA PHE A 856 -49.65 25.80 47.34
C PHE A 856 -50.74 26.58 48.08
N PHE A 857 -52.02 26.25 47.83
CA PHE A 857 -53.18 27.00 48.34
C PHE A 857 -53.15 28.53 48.07
N GLY A 858 -52.55 28.96 46.96
CA GLY A 858 -52.42 30.38 46.60
C GLY A 858 -51.26 31.11 47.30
N LEU A 859 -50.42 30.40 48.05
CA LEU A 859 -49.17 30.92 48.62
C LEU A 859 -47.97 30.39 47.79
N PRO A 860 -46.90 31.20 47.62
CA PRO A 860 -45.67 30.75 46.98
C PRO A 860 -44.90 29.81 47.93
N LEU A 861 -44.83 28.53 47.57
CA LEU A 861 -43.99 27.52 48.19
C LEU A 861 -42.68 27.43 47.39
N ASP A 862 -41.61 27.97 47.96
CA ASP A 862 -40.26 27.89 47.41
C ASP A 862 -39.61 26.57 47.84
N ILE A 863 -39.19 25.76 46.88
CA ILE A 863 -38.48 24.49 47.05
C ILE A 863 -37.07 24.69 46.52
N SER A 864 -36.07 24.71 47.41
CA SER A 864 -34.67 24.76 46.99
C SER A 864 -34.04 23.38 47.11
N SER A 865 -33.41 22.89 46.04
CA SER A 865 -32.62 21.65 46.06
C SER A 865 -31.14 21.98 46.02
N THR A 866 -30.34 21.36 46.89
CA THR A 866 -28.88 21.34 46.77
C THR A 866 -28.42 19.91 46.57
N LEU A 867 -27.89 19.61 45.39
CA LEU A 867 -27.52 18.27 44.94
C LEU A 867 -25.99 18.13 44.87
N ASN A 868 -25.47 17.06 45.45
CA ASN A 868 -24.08 16.61 45.31
C ASN A 868 -24.05 15.12 44.98
N CYS A 869 -23.67 14.79 43.75
CA CYS A 869 -23.45 13.42 43.31
C CYS A 869 -21.96 13.17 43.14
N ARG A 870 -21.48 12.02 43.63
CA ARG A 870 -20.13 11.53 43.37
C ARG A 870 -20.17 10.10 42.86
N TYR A 871 -19.34 9.85 41.87
CA TYR A 871 -19.28 8.63 41.10
C TYR A 871 -17.82 8.25 40.92
N ASP A 872 -17.41 7.11 41.46
CA ASP A 872 -16.05 6.57 41.33
C ASP A 872 -16.17 5.18 40.71
N ARG A 873 -15.65 5.03 39.50
CA ARG A 873 -15.73 3.81 38.71
C ARG A 873 -14.35 3.35 38.31
N GLU A 874 -14.09 2.07 38.54
CA GLU A 874 -12.93 1.38 37.98
C GLU A 874 -13.39 0.21 37.12
N PHE A 875 -12.81 -0.01 35.96
CA PHE A 875 -13.11 -1.19 35.16
C PHE A 875 -11.87 -1.90 34.64
N TYR A 876 -12.05 -3.19 34.37
CA TYR A 876 -11.12 -4.06 33.67
C TYR A 876 -11.84 -4.67 32.48
N ASP A 877 -11.17 -4.70 31.33
CA ASP A 877 -11.69 -5.27 30.09
C ASP A 877 -10.63 -6.19 29.47
N ILE A 878 -11.05 -7.38 29.05
CA ILE A 878 -10.22 -8.41 28.43
C ILE A 878 -10.93 -8.94 27.19
N GLN A 879 -10.30 -8.77 26.04
CA GLN A 879 -10.86 -9.20 24.76
C GLN A 879 -9.87 -10.03 23.96
N LEU A 880 -10.40 -11.03 23.26
CA LEU A 880 -9.67 -11.89 22.33
C LEU A 880 -10.47 -12.06 21.04
N GLN A 881 -9.78 -12.03 19.89
CA GLN A 881 -10.38 -12.34 18.59
C GLN A 881 -9.41 -13.12 17.73
N GLN A 882 -9.85 -14.27 17.22
CA GLN A 882 -9.17 -15.05 16.20
C GLN A 882 -9.85 -14.83 14.85
N GLN A 883 -9.10 -14.35 13.86
CA GLN A 883 -9.54 -14.25 12.47
C GLN A 883 -8.87 -15.32 11.62
N MET A 884 -9.64 -15.98 10.73
CA MET A 884 -9.17 -17.01 9.80
C MET A 884 -9.79 -16.82 8.42
N VAL A 885 -8.95 -16.82 7.37
CA VAL A 885 -9.38 -16.77 5.96
C VAL A 885 -9.33 -18.19 5.37
N LEU A 886 -10.50 -18.76 5.08
CA LEU A 886 -10.70 -20.14 4.64
C LEU A 886 -11.41 -20.16 3.28
N ALA A 887 -10.64 -20.15 2.19
CA ALA A 887 -11.15 -20.05 0.82
C ALA A 887 -12.07 -18.82 0.64
N ASP A 888 -13.38 -19.04 0.51
CA ASP A 888 -14.39 -18.00 0.31
C ASP A 888 -14.99 -17.45 1.63
N HIS A 889 -14.53 -17.97 2.78
CA HIS A 889 -14.94 -17.56 4.12
C HIS A 889 -13.87 -16.70 4.80
N THR A 890 -14.31 -15.70 5.56
CA THR A 890 -13.48 -15.03 6.57
C THR A 890 -14.17 -15.12 7.91
N LEU A 891 -13.72 -16.07 8.72
CA LEU A 891 -14.28 -16.38 10.03
C LEU A 891 -13.58 -15.55 11.11
N MET A 892 -14.37 -14.99 12.02
CA MET A 892 -13.93 -14.25 13.19
C MET A 892 -14.62 -14.84 14.41
N ALA A 893 -13.85 -15.38 15.35
CA ALA A 893 -14.37 -15.86 16.62
C ALA A 893 -13.75 -15.00 17.72
N GLY A 894 -14.53 -14.61 18.72
CA GLY A 894 -13.99 -13.83 19.81
C GLY A 894 -14.75 -13.94 21.11
N PHE A 895 -14.09 -13.39 22.12
CA PHE A 895 -14.52 -13.36 23.51
C PHE A 895 -14.23 -11.98 24.08
N ASP A 896 -15.13 -11.52 24.93
CA ASP A 896 -15.07 -10.26 25.64
C ASP A 896 -15.48 -10.50 27.10
N TYR A 897 -14.74 -9.92 28.04
CA TYR A 897 -15.02 -9.94 29.47
C TYR A 897 -14.74 -8.58 30.08
N PHE A 898 -15.79 -7.97 30.60
CA PHE A 898 -15.76 -6.68 31.25
C PHE A 898 -16.18 -6.81 32.71
N SER A 899 -15.44 -6.16 33.60
CA SER A 899 -15.77 -6.05 35.02
C SER A 899 -15.51 -4.65 35.54
N GLY A 900 -16.58 -3.93 35.84
CA GLY A 900 -16.60 -2.66 36.54
C GLY A 900 -16.90 -2.79 38.03
N HIS A 901 -16.28 -1.92 38.81
CA HIS A 901 -16.61 -1.64 40.21
C HIS A 901 -17.06 -0.19 40.29
N LEU A 902 -18.32 0.02 40.65
CA LEU A 902 -18.90 1.34 40.78
C LEU A 902 -19.16 1.66 42.25
N LYS A 903 -18.78 2.87 42.68
CA LYS A 903 -19.24 3.50 43.92
C LYS A 903 -20.03 4.75 43.57
N TYR A 904 -21.31 4.75 43.91
CA TYR A 904 -22.19 5.89 43.69
C TYR A 904 -22.63 6.48 45.04
N LYS A 905 -22.48 7.79 45.18
CA LYS A 905 -22.95 8.57 46.33
C LYS A 905 -23.84 9.70 45.82
N TYR A 906 -25.05 9.76 46.33
CA TYR A 906 -26.02 10.80 46.06
C TYR A 906 -26.39 11.47 47.37
N ASP A 907 -26.27 12.79 47.43
CA ASP A 907 -26.60 13.60 48.59
C ASP A 907 -27.38 14.82 48.10
N GLU A 908 -28.68 14.85 48.35
CA GLU A 908 -29.57 15.95 47.99
C GLU A 908 -30.28 16.48 49.23
N LEU A 909 -30.29 17.80 49.40
CA LEU A 909 -31.05 18.48 50.45
C LEU A 909 -32.16 19.31 49.81
N LEU A 910 -33.41 18.94 50.07
CA LEU A 910 -34.60 19.69 49.67
C LEU A 910 -35.05 20.58 50.83
N GLU A 911 -35.07 21.89 50.62
CA GLU A 911 -35.50 22.89 51.61
C GLU A 911 -36.79 23.56 51.14
N TYR A 912 -37.84 23.48 51.95
CA TYR A 912 -39.14 24.08 51.66
C TYR A 912 -39.31 25.37 52.45
N SER A 913 -39.77 26.44 51.80
CA SER A 913 -40.01 27.74 52.45
C SER A 913 -41.24 28.44 51.87
N ILE A 914 -41.89 29.30 52.67
CA ILE A 914 -42.97 30.18 52.22
C ILE A 914 -42.56 31.61 52.58
N PHE A 915 -42.59 32.53 51.62
CA PHE A 915 -42.07 33.90 51.77
C PHE A 915 -40.62 33.96 52.32
N GLY A 916 -39.79 32.98 51.97
CA GLY A 916 -38.42 32.88 52.49
C GLY A 916 -38.31 32.42 53.94
N ILE A 917 -39.41 32.03 54.59
CA ILE A 917 -39.40 31.41 55.93
C ILE A 917 -39.26 29.89 55.75
N PRO A 918 -38.17 29.26 56.22
CA PRO A 918 -37.97 27.83 56.09
C PRO A 918 -39.01 27.05 56.91
N LEU A 919 -39.68 26.10 56.27
CA LEU A 919 -40.67 25.20 56.87
C LEU A 919 -40.00 23.93 57.40
N PHE A 920 -39.36 23.18 56.49
CA PHE A 920 -38.67 21.92 56.79
C PHE A 920 -37.67 21.58 55.68
N SER A 921 -36.74 20.68 55.98
CA SER A 921 -35.76 20.16 55.03
C SER A 921 -35.81 18.63 54.98
N ILE A 922 -35.71 18.06 53.78
CA ILE A 922 -35.66 16.62 53.54
C ILE A 922 -34.28 16.27 52.97
N PRO A 923 -33.41 15.57 53.74
CA PRO A 923 -32.18 15.02 53.20
C PRO A 923 -32.45 13.68 52.51
N LEU A 924 -31.99 13.54 51.27
CA LEU A 924 -32.01 12.31 50.49
C LEU A 924 -30.57 11.83 50.29
N TYR A 925 -30.23 10.69 50.89
CA TYR A 925 -28.89 10.12 50.82
C TYR A 925 -28.92 8.68 50.30
N TYR A 926 -28.21 8.43 49.20
CA TYR A 926 -28.00 7.07 48.67
C TYR A 926 -26.52 6.77 48.51
N ASN A 927 -26.11 5.58 48.93
CA ASN A 927 -24.74 5.09 48.77
C ASN A 927 -24.77 3.61 48.42
N PHE A 928 -24.56 3.29 47.15
CA PHE A 928 -24.61 1.91 46.66
C PHE A 928 -23.40 1.56 45.78
N ARG A 929 -23.08 0.26 45.75
CA ARG A 929 -21.95 -0.32 45.03
C ARG A 929 -22.43 -1.41 44.08
N PRO A 930 -23.05 -1.03 42.95
CA PRO A 930 -23.65 -2.02 42.09
C PRO A 930 -22.57 -2.81 41.33
N PRO A 931 -22.80 -4.11 41.08
CA PRO A 931 -21.93 -4.90 40.22
C PRO A 931 -22.17 -4.54 38.75
N ASP A 932 -21.09 -4.29 38.01
CA ASP A 932 -21.14 -4.02 36.57
C ASP A 932 -20.26 -5.04 35.85
N ARG A 933 -20.85 -6.01 35.16
CA ARG A 933 -20.09 -7.11 34.52
C ARG A 933 -20.78 -7.54 33.24
N SER A 934 -20.00 -7.77 32.18
CA SER A 934 -20.50 -8.44 30.98
C SER A 934 -19.51 -9.46 30.45
N TYR A 935 -20.03 -10.46 29.76
CA TYR A 935 -19.22 -11.34 28.95
C TYR A 935 -19.96 -11.70 27.67
N SER A 936 -19.21 -11.71 26.58
CA SER A 936 -19.72 -11.95 25.24
C SER A 936 -18.87 -12.96 24.51
N PHE A 937 -19.51 -13.90 23.84
CA PHE A 937 -18.88 -14.83 22.90
C PHE A 937 -19.50 -14.65 21.53
N TYR A 938 -18.68 -14.62 20.49
CA TYR A 938 -19.21 -14.42 19.14
C TYR A 938 -18.47 -15.24 18.09
N LEU A 939 -19.22 -15.60 17.06
CA LEU A 939 -18.73 -16.15 15.80
C LEU A 939 -19.36 -15.36 14.66
N GLN A 940 -18.53 -14.82 13.78
CA GLN A 940 -18.93 -14.06 12.61
C GLN A 940 -18.22 -14.57 11.37
N ASP A 941 -18.93 -14.73 10.27
CA ASP A 941 -18.40 -15.22 9.00
C ASP A 941 -18.80 -14.30 7.84
N TYR A 942 -17.81 -13.93 7.04
CA TYR A 942 -18.00 -13.31 5.73
C TYR A 942 -17.91 -14.39 4.66
N TRP A 943 -19.06 -14.85 4.19
CA TRP A 943 -19.18 -15.93 3.21
C TRP A 943 -19.44 -15.37 1.82
N ARG A 944 -18.42 -15.43 0.95
CA ARG A 944 -18.55 -15.10 -0.47
C ARG A 944 -19.20 -16.27 -1.21
N LEU A 945 -20.53 -16.23 -1.36
CA LEU A 945 -21.30 -17.23 -2.08
C LEU A 945 -20.99 -17.19 -3.59
N THR A 946 -20.83 -15.98 -4.14
CA THR A 946 -20.41 -15.73 -5.52
C THR A 946 -19.53 -14.46 -5.56
N PRO A 947 -18.86 -14.15 -6.68
CA PRO A 947 -18.12 -12.88 -6.80
C PRO A 947 -18.97 -11.62 -6.55
N SER A 948 -20.29 -11.71 -6.77
CA SER A 948 -21.26 -10.62 -6.61
C SER A 948 -22.10 -10.70 -5.34
N LEU A 949 -22.04 -11.79 -4.56
CA LEU A 949 -22.88 -11.98 -3.38
C LEU A 949 -22.04 -12.38 -2.16
N LEU A 950 -22.03 -11.50 -1.16
CA LEU A 950 -21.41 -11.72 0.15
C LEU A 950 -22.49 -11.78 1.23
N ALA A 951 -22.60 -12.90 1.92
CA ALA A 951 -23.39 -13.04 3.13
C ALA A 951 -22.52 -12.79 4.37
N GLU A 952 -23.09 -12.13 5.37
CA GLU A 952 -22.48 -11.89 6.67
C GLU A 952 -23.33 -12.56 7.74
N LEU A 953 -22.78 -13.58 8.39
CA LEU A 953 -23.50 -14.39 9.37
C LEU A 953 -22.82 -14.23 10.71
N GLY A 954 -23.54 -13.71 11.71
CA GLY A 954 -23.04 -13.51 13.06
C GLY A 954 -23.95 -14.17 14.09
N LEU A 955 -23.36 -14.85 15.06
CA LEU A 955 -24.05 -15.35 16.25
C LEU A 955 -23.28 -14.88 17.49
N PHE A 956 -23.98 -14.12 18.33
CA PHE A 956 -23.45 -13.52 19.54
C PHE A 956 -24.23 -14.07 20.73
N TYR A 957 -23.53 -14.47 21.78
CA TYR A 957 -24.10 -14.73 23.10
C TYR A 957 -23.59 -13.64 24.04
N ASP A 958 -24.49 -12.77 24.48
CA ASP A 958 -24.17 -11.66 25.36
C ASP A 958 -24.85 -11.89 26.70
N ASN A 959 -24.10 -11.69 27.79
CA ASN A 959 -24.61 -11.65 29.15
C ASN A 959 -24.10 -10.40 29.83
N THR A 960 -25.00 -9.61 30.40
CA THR A 960 -24.67 -8.38 31.10
C THR A 960 -25.44 -8.28 32.41
N ARG A 961 -24.75 -7.82 33.43
CA ARG A 961 -25.30 -7.42 34.71
C ARG A 961 -24.87 -5.97 34.93
N THR A 962 -25.82 -5.07 34.79
CA THR A 962 -25.58 -3.62 34.86
C THR A 962 -26.58 -2.97 35.80
N SER A 963 -26.20 -1.85 36.42
CA SER A 963 -27.08 -1.05 37.27
C SER A 963 -27.44 0.27 36.63
N ARG A 964 -28.65 0.75 36.89
CA ARG A 964 -29.10 2.07 36.46
C ARG A 964 -28.65 3.15 37.44
N ALA A 965 -28.25 4.31 36.92
CA ALA A 965 -27.96 5.47 37.76
C ALA A 965 -29.19 5.82 38.61
N GLY A 966 -29.00 5.95 39.92
CA GLY A 966 -30.08 6.25 40.88
C GLY A 966 -30.75 5.03 41.53
N PHE A 967 -30.46 3.79 41.10
CA PHE A 967 -31.14 2.59 41.61
C PHE A 967 -30.17 1.56 42.19
N ALA A 968 -30.57 0.91 43.28
CA ALA A 968 -29.73 -0.05 44.01
C ALA A 968 -29.67 -1.43 43.36
N GLU A 969 -30.71 -1.83 42.62
CA GLU A 969 -30.79 -3.15 41.99
C GLU A 969 -30.06 -3.22 40.64
N SER A 970 -29.35 -4.33 40.41
CA SER A 970 -28.71 -4.64 39.14
C SER A 970 -29.64 -5.44 38.24
N VAL A 971 -29.72 -5.07 36.96
CA VAL A 971 -30.44 -5.82 35.93
C VAL A 971 -29.50 -6.84 35.30
N SER A 972 -29.83 -8.13 35.43
CA SER A 972 -29.13 -9.21 34.72
C SER A 972 -29.92 -9.62 33.47
N LEU A 973 -29.24 -9.63 32.33
CA LEU A 973 -29.80 -9.93 31.02
C LEU A 973 -28.85 -10.85 30.26
N TRP A 974 -29.40 -11.79 29.51
CA TRP A 974 -28.66 -12.58 28.56
C TRP A 974 -29.50 -12.81 27.32
N SER A 975 -28.84 -12.91 26.17
CA SER A 975 -29.53 -13.17 24.91
C SER A 975 -28.60 -13.72 23.85
N TRP A 976 -29.16 -14.60 23.01
CA TRP A 976 -28.61 -14.87 21.69
C TRP A 976 -29.02 -13.77 20.72
N ASN A 977 -28.02 -13.24 20.04
CA ASN A 977 -28.09 -12.05 19.20
C ASN A 977 -27.58 -12.39 17.79
N PRO A 978 -28.43 -13.00 16.94
CA PRO A 978 -28.07 -13.27 15.56
C PRO A 978 -27.99 -11.97 14.75
N ARG A 979 -27.04 -11.92 13.83
CA ARG A 979 -26.85 -10.83 12.87
C ARG A 979 -26.71 -11.42 11.48
N PHE A 980 -27.53 -10.93 10.56
CA PHE A 980 -27.52 -11.34 9.17
C PHE A 980 -27.35 -10.11 8.29
N GLY A 981 -26.37 -10.18 7.40
CA GLY A 981 -26.11 -9.18 6.38
C GLY A 981 -26.01 -9.81 5.01
N LEU A 982 -26.40 -9.07 3.99
CA LEU A 982 -26.26 -9.50 2.60
C LEU A 982 -25.81 -8.31 1.77
N ASN A 983 -24.71 -8.44 1.05
CA ASN A 983 -24.20 -7.46 0.10
C ASN A 983 -24.23 -8.08 -1.29
N TYR A 984 -25.16 -7.62 -2.12
CA TYR A 984 -25.39 -8.14 -3.46
C TYR A 984 -25.09 -7.08 -4.51
N GLN A 985 -23.99 -7.26 -5.23
CA GLN A 985 -23.63 -6.48 -6.40
C GLN A 985 -24.42 -7.00 -7.61
N VAL A 986 -25.58 -6.39 -7.88
CA VAL A 986 -26.48 -6.78 -8.98
C VAL A 986 -25.74 -6.73 -10.32
N ASN A 987 -24.93 -5.69 -10.51
CA ASN A 987 -23.97 -5.53 -11.61
C ASN A 987 -22.85 -4.57 -11.17
N ALA A 988 -21.96 -4.17 -12.09
CA ALA A 988 -20.83 -3.29 -11.76
C ALA A 988 -21.26 -1.95 -11.11
N ASP A 989 -22.46 -1.48 -11.42
CA ASP A 989 -22.96 -0.15 -11.08
C ASP A 989 -23.93 -0.15 -9.89
N HIS A 990 -24.60 -1.26 -9.59
CA HIS A 990 -25.64 -1.34 -8.58
C HIS A 990 -25.33 -2.37 -7.48
N THR A 991 -25.44 -1.93 -6.22
CA THR A 991 -25.28 -2.79 -5.03
C THR A 991 -26.49 -2.66 -4.12
N LEU A 992 -27.07 -3.81 -3.74
CA LEU A 992 -28.10 -3.91 -2.72
C LEU A 992 -27.48 -4.44 -1.43
N ARG A 993 -27.77 -3.79 -0.30
CA ARG A 993 -27.35 -4.24 1.02
C ARG A 993 -28.56 -4.44 1.91
N LEU A 994 -28.59 -5.52 2.65
CA LEU A 994 -29.67 -5.87 3.58
C LEU A 994 -29.05 -6.22 4.93
N VAL A 995 -29.68 -5.76 6.00
CA VAL A 995 -29.34 -6.16 7.37
C VAL A 995 -30.60 -6.56 8.13
N LEU A 996 -30.48 -7.63 8.90
CA LEU A 996 -31.40 -8.04 9.94
C LEU A 996 -30.56 -8.42 11.15
N GLN A 997 -30.62 -7.64 12.21
CA GLN A 997 -29.80 -7.89 13.39
C GLN A 997 -30.51 -7.65 14.71
N ARG A 998 -30.07 -8.39 15.72
CA ARG A 998 -30.37 -8.18 17.13
C ARG A 998 -29.06 -7.97 17.89
N SER A 999 -29.04 -7.06 18.84
CA SER A 999 -27.92 -6.86 19.74
C SER A 999 -28.40 -6.51 21.15
N LEU A 1000 -27.61 -6.90 22.14
CA LEU A 1000 -27.75 -6.47 23.53
C LEU A 1000 -26.57 -5.55 23.83
N ALA A 1001 -26.85 -4.32 24.27
CA ALA A 1001 -25.80 -3.40 24.67
C ALA A 1001 -25.15 -3.89 25.96
N THR A 1002 -23.82 -4.06 25.95
CA THR A 1002 -23.05 -4.55 27.09
C THR A 1002 -22.36 -3.41 27.84
N HIS A 1003 -21.22 -2.93 27.35
CA HIS A 1003 -20.46 -1.79 27.87
C HIS A 1003 -20.00 -0.88 26.71
N ASN A 1004 -20.83 -0.80 25.66
CA ASN A 1004 -20.50 -0.27 24.32
C ASN A 1004 -20.01 1.19 24.31
N LEU A 1005 -20.42 1.99 25.31
CA LEU A 1005 -20.02 3.39 25.44
C LEU A 1005 -18.84 3.58 26.41
N MET A 1006 -18.47 2.52 27.14
CA MET A 1006 -17.46 2.58 28.19
C MET A 1006 -16.08 2.13 27.71
N ALA A 1007 -16.03 1.09 26.89
CA ALA A 1007 -14.80 0.61 26.26
C ALA A 1007 -15.06 0.21 24.80
N PRO A 1008 -14.08 0.42 23.90
CA PRO A 1008 -14.16 -0.04 22.52
C PRO A 1008 -14.10 -1.57 22.43
N LEU A 1009 -14.71 -2.16 21.40
CA LEU A 1009 -14.73 -3.61 21.20
C LEU A 1009 -13.87 -4.04 20.00
N LEU A 1010 -13.29 -5.24 20.07
CA LEU A 1010 -12.64 -5.90 18.93
C LEU A 1010 -13.65 -6.37 17.86
N VAL A 1011 -14.93 -6.48 18.24
CA VAL A 1011 -16.02 -6.87 17.33
C VAL A 1011 -16.10 -5.89 16.14
N PRO A 1012 -16.17 -6.35 14.88
CA PRO A 1012 -16.38 -5.47 13.73
C PRO A 1012 -17.60 -4.56 13.93
N ALA A 1013 -17.49 -3.28 13.62
CA ALA A 1013 -18.50 -2.30 14.05
C ALA A 1013 -19.77 -2.27 13.18
N GLU A 1014 -19.79 -2.96 12.02
CA GLU A 1014 -20.91 -2.98 11.07
C GLU A 1014 -21.21 -4.35 10.44
N ILE A 1015 -22.47 -4.50 10.02
CA ILE A 1015 -23.00 -5.62 9.23
C ILE A 1015 -23.63 -5.04 7.95
N ALA A 1016 -23.15 -5.45 6.78
CA ALA A 1016 -23.64 -5.00 5.47
C ALA A 1016 -23.77 -3.46 5.33
N SER A 1017 -22.79 -2.69 5.82
CA SER A 1017 -22.74 -1.22 5.89
C SER A 1017 -23.62 -0.56 6.95
N PHE A 1018 -24.25 -1.33 7.84
CA PHE A 1018 -25.04 -0.81 8.94
C PHE A 1018 -24.25 -0.99 10.25
N PRO A 1019 -23.76 0.10 10.87
CA PRO A 1019 -23.14 0.00 12.18
C PRO A 1019 -24.16 -0.55 13.17
N TRP A 1020 -23.75 -1.42 14.09
CA TRP A 1020 -24.67 -2.09 15.01
C TRP A 1020 -24.67 -1.47 16.42
N GLN A 1021 -23.57 -0.84 16.84
CA GLN A 1021 -23.51 -0.11 18.11
C GLN A 1021 -24.23 1.23 17.94
N ILE A 1022 -25.47 1.32 18.43
CA ILE A 1022 -26.15 2.61 18.63
C ILE A 1022 -25.73 3.12 20.01
N ASN A 1023 -25.58 4.43 20.19
CA ASN A 1023 -25.48 5.01 21.51
C ASN A 1023 -26.80 4.72 22.26
N VAL A 1024 -26.79 3.70 23.11
CA VAL A 1024 -27.87 3.30 24.01
C VAL A 1024 -27.26 2.90 25.34
N ASP A 1025 -28.03 3.02 26.41
CA ASP A 1025 -27.58 2.59 27.72
C ASP A 1025 -27.33 1.08 27.76
N ASP A 1026 -26.41 0.67 28.62
CA ASP A 1026 -26.09 -0.73 28.83
C ASP A 1026 -27.32 -1.53 29.28
N GLY A 1027 -27.41 -2.79 28.83
CA GLY A 1027 -28.56 -3.66 28.99
C GLY A 1027 -29.71 -3.42 28.00
N SER A 1028 -29.59 -2.46 27.08
CA SER A 1028 -30.63 -2.21 26.07
C SER A 1028 -30.61 -3.27 24.95
N GLU A 1029 -31.79 -3.77 24.58
CA GLU A 1029 -31.94 -4.63 23.41
C GLU A 1029 -32.27 -3.80 22.17
N VAL A 1030 -31.50 -3.97 21.10
CA VAL A 1030 -31.70 -3.30 19.81
C VAL A 1030 -32.00 -4.33 18.73
N ARG A 1031 -33.09 -4.11 17.98
CA ARG A 1031 -33.42 -4.86 16.77
C ARG A 1031 -33.43 -3.91 15.58
N GLU A 1032 -32.69 -4.25 14.53
CA GLU A 1032 -32.51 -3.40 13.36
C GLU A 1032 -32.81 -4.18 12.07
N VAL A 1033 -33.59 -3.56 11.20
CA VAL A 1033 -33.82 -3.99 9.82
C VAL A 1033 -33.44 -2.84 8.91
N GLY A 1034 -32.54 -3.08 7.97
CA GLY A 1034 -32.05 -2.05 7.06
C GLY A 1034 -31.92 -2.54 5.63
N VAL A 1035 -32.15 -1.63 4.69
CA VAL A 1035 -31.96 -1.85 3.25
C VAL A 1035 -31.22 -0.64 2.68
N ALA A 1036 -30.18 -0.87 1.91
CA ALA A 1036 -29.52 0.17 1.13
C ALA A 1036 -29.42 -0.23 -0.33
N TRP A 1037 -29.82 0.66 -1.23
CA TRP A 1037 -29.59 0.53 -2.66
C TRP A 1037 -28.61 1.62 -3.11
N GLU A 1038 -27.46 1.18 -3.58
CA GLU A 1038 -26.37 2.02 -4.07
C GLU A 1038 -26.31 1.90 -5.60
N ALA A 1039 -26.24 3.03 -6.30
CA ALA A 1039 -26.26 3.12 -7.75
C ALA A 1039 -25.20 4.09 -8.27
N GLN A 1040 -24.24 3.60 -9.04
CA GLN A 1040 -23.23 4.38 -9.73
C GLN A 1040 -23.65 4.53 -11.21
N TRP A 1041 -24.34 5.61 -11.54
CA TRP A 1041 -24.93 5.81 -12.88
C TRP A 1041 -23.90 6.03 -13.99
N ASN A 1042 -22.76 6.62 -13.64
CA ASN A 1042 -21.64 6.90 -14.51
C ASN A 1042 -20.40 7.22 -13.65
N PRO A 1043 -19.20 7.40 -14.23
CA PRO A 1043 -17.99 7.72 -13.47
C PRO A 1043 -18.05 9.01 -12.63
N LEU A 1044 -19.07 9.86 -12.82
CA LEU A 1044 -19.23 11.14 -12.15
C LEU A 1044 -20.42 11.18 -11.19
N THR A 1045 -21.32 10.20 -11.17
CA THR A 1045 -22.60 10.29 -10.44
C THR A 1045 -22.90 9.01 -9.68
N TYR A 1046 -23.16 9.16 -8.38
CA TYR A 1046 -23.53 8.10 -7.45
C TYR A 1046 -24.79 8.49 -6.68
N SER A 1047 -25.65 7.51 -6.40
CA SER A 1047 -26.84 7.68 -5.57
C SER A 1047 -26.94 6.56 -4.56
N VAL A 1048 -27.47 6.87 -3.38
CA VAL A 1048 -27.79 5.88 -2.37
C VAL A 1048 -29.15 6.16 -1.75
N LEU A 1049 -29.99 5.13 -1.70
CA LEU A 1049 -31.22 5.09 -0.91
C LEU A 1049 -30.95 4.19 0.30
N ARG A 1050 -31.11 4.68 1.53
CA ARG A 1050 -31.05 3.87 2.75
C ARG A 1050 -32.39 3.95 3.48
N LEU A 1051 -32.89 2.80 3.89
CA LEU A 1051 -34.07 2.65 4.75
C LEU A 1051 -33.63 1.87 5.98
N ASN A 1052 -33.99 2.34 7.16
CA ASN A 1052 -33.63 1.74 8.42
C ASN A 1052 -34.80 1.81 9.40
N ALA A 1053 -35.10 0.70 10.07
CA ALA A 1053 -36.08 0.60 11.13
C ALA A 1053 -35.45 -0.09 12.35
N ASN A 1054 -35.45 0.64 13.47
CA ASN A 1054 -34.93 0.19 14.75
C ASN A 1054 -36.07 0.06 15.76
N ARG A 1055 -36.01 -1.00 16.57
CA ARG A 1055 -36.82 -1.15 17.78
C ARG A 1055 -35.89 -1.38 18.95
N ILE A 1056 -35.94 -0.48 19.92
CA ILE A 1056 -35.04 -0.47 21.06
C ILE A 1056 -35.88 -0.69 22.32
N PHE A 1057 -35.36 -1.48 23.25
CA PHE A 1057 -35.95 -1.74 24.55
C PHE A 1057 -34.91 -1.52 25.64
N THR A 1058 -35.21 -0.61 26.54
CA THR A 1058 -34.29 -0.13 27.56
C THR A 1058 -34.87 -0.51 28.93
N PRO A 1059 -34.18 -1.34 29.75
CA PRO A 1059 -34.67 -1.66 31.08
C PRO A 1059 -34.51 -0.43 31.99
N GLN A 1060 -35.56 0.01 32.65
CA GLN A 1060 -35.59 1.18 33.54
C GLN A 1060 -36.27 0.82 34.85
N TYR A 1061 -36.16 1.71 35.84
CA TYR A 1061 -36.85 1.58 37.13
C TYR A 1061 -37.80 2.75 37.30
N GLU A 1062 -39.02 2.46 37.74
CA GLU A 1062 -40.01 3.45 38.14
C GLU A 1062 -40.29 3.27 39.63
N VAL A 1063 -40.51 4.38 40.34
CA VAL A 1063 -40.92 4.38 41.74
C VAL A 1063 -42.43 4.55 41.76
N ASP A 1064 -43.15 3.62 42.38
CA ASP A 1064 -44.60 3.72 42.51
C ASP A 1064 -45.04 4.74 43.57
N ASP A 1065 -46.35 4.98 43.67
CA ASP A 1065 -46.96 5.88 44.65
C ASP A 1065 -46.68 5.47 46.11
N GLN A 1066 -46.21 4.23 46.35
CA GLN A 1066 -45.80 3.71 47.67
C GLN A 1066 -44.30 3.79 47.91
N LEU A 1067 -43.56 4.50 47.05
CA LEU A 1067 -42.10 4.61 47.09
C LEU A 1067 -41.37 3.28 46.89
N GLN A 1068 -42.00 2.29 46.24
CA GLN A 1068 -41.35 1.03 45.85
C GLN A 1068 -40.84 1.07 44.42
N GLU A 1069 -39.60 0.64 44.25
CA GLU A 1069 -38.95 0.50 42.95
C GLU A 1069 -39.48 -0.74 42.24
N HIS A 1070 -39.97 -0.57 41.01
CA HIS A 1070 -40.31 -1.68 40.13
C HIS A 1070 -39.69 -1.52 38.76
N ARG A 1071 -39.30 -2.65 38.17
CA ARG A 1071 -38.65 -2.69 36.87
C ARG A 1071 -39.67 -2.50 35.76
N VAL A 1072 -39.36 -1.59 34.84
CA VAL A 1072 -40.14 -1.32 33.63
C VAL A 1072 -39.26 -1.44 32.38
N TRP A 1073 -39.89 -1.64 31.22
CA TRP A 1073 -39.21 -1.68 29.93
C TRP A 1073 -39.68 -0.52 29.06
N TRP A 1074 -38.77 0.39 28.77
CA TRP A 1074 -39.06 1.52 27.89
C TRP A 1074 -38.77 1.12 26.44
N GLY A 1075 -39.84 1.03 25.64
CA GLY A 1075 -39.77 0.66 24.24
C GLY A 1075 -39.86 1.89 23.33
N TRP A 1076 -39.15 1.87 22.22
CA TRP A 1076 -39.19 2.97 21.26
C TRP A 1076 -38.81 2.49 19.88
N LYS A 1077 -39.43 3.09 18.86
CA LYS A 1077 -39.20 2.75 17.45
C LYS A 1077 -38.61 3.95 16.74
N ARG A 1078 -37.70 3.68 15.83
CA ARG A 1078 -37.09 4.71 15.00
C ARG A 1078 -37.06 4.27 13.55
N TYR A 1079 -37.47 5.17 12.68
CA TYR A 1079 -37.46 4.98 11.25
C TYR A 1079 -36.59 6.05 10.60
N THR A 1080 -35.75 5.67 9.65
CA THR A 1080 -34.94 6.62 8.88
C THR A 1080 -34.96 6.21 7.42
N ALA A 1081 -35.23 7.18 6.55
CA ALA A 1081 -35.17 7.02 5.10
C ALA A 1081 -34.33 8.15 4.53
N SER A 1082 -33.29 7.83 3.75
CA SER A 1082 -32.43 8.83 3.14
C SER A 1082 -32.19 8.53 1.68
N LEU A 1083 -32.31 9.53 0.81
CA LEU A 1083 -31.88 9.49 -0.59
C LEU A 1083 -30.81 10.56 -0.79
N THR A 1084 -29.60 10.15 -1.14
CA THR A 1084 -28.47 11.05 -1.38
C THR A 1084 -27.91 10.84 -2.77
N ILE A 1085 -27.57 11.93 -3.44
CA ILE A 1085 -26.90 11.96 -4.75
C ILE A 1085 -25.55 12.66 -4.54
N ASN A 1086 -24.48 12.03 -5.00
CA ASN A 1086 -23.13 12.56 -5.04
C ASN A 1086 -22.70 12.69 -6.49
N ARG A 1087 -22.20 13.86 -6.88
CA ARG A 1087 -21.78 14.12 -8.25
C ARG A 1087 -20.48 14.91 -8.29
N ILE A 1088 -19.55 14.46 -9.14
CA ILE A 1088 -18.37 15.22 -9.54
C ILE A 1088 -18.81 16.16 -10.65
N LEU A 1089 -18.73 17.48 -10.41
CA LEU A 1089 -19.09 18.50 -11.41
C LEU A 1089 -17.90 18.83 -12.31
N SER A 1090 -16.70 18.82 -11.74
CA SER A 1090 -15.42 18.97 -12.44
C SER A 1090 -14.30 18.38 -11.56
N PRO A 1091 -13.04 18.30 -12.02
CA PRO A 1091 -11.96 17.71 -11.22
C PRO A 1091 -11.73 18.36 -9.84
N ALA A 1092 -12.21 19.59 -9.63
CA ALA A 1092 -12.06 20.36 -8.41
C ALA A 1092 -13.38 20.55 -7.62
N TRP A 1093 -14.54 20.17 -8.18
CA TRP A 1093 -15.86 20.48 -7.60
C TRP A 1093 -16.70 19.23 -7.40
N GLY A 1094 -17.21 19.07 -6.18
CA GLY A 1094 -18.15 18.02 -5.80
C GLY A 1094 -19.49 18.60 -5.33
N LEU A 1095 -20.57 17.90 -5.67
CA LEU A 1095 -21.95 18.23 -5.31
C LEU A 1095 -22.55 17.05 -4.54
N THR A 1096 -23.09 17.32 -3.36
CA THR A 1096 -23.91 16.38 -2.60
C THR A 1096 -25.27 16.99 -2.38
N THR A 1097 -26.33 16.28 -2.75
CA THR A 1097 -27.71 16.70 -2.48
C THR A 1097 -28.50 15.52 -1.98
N GLY A 1098 -29.45 15.73 -1.08
CA GLY A 1098 -30.23 14.61 -0.57
C GLY A 1098 -31.40 15.02 0.30
N ILE A 1099 -32.23 14.04 0.65
CA ILE A 1099 -33.37 14.19 1.54
C ILE A 1099 -33.27 13.08 2.59
N ILE A 1100 -33.48 13.44 3.85
CA ILE A 1100 -33.48 12.52 4.99
C ILE A 1100 -34.79 12.72 5.76
N GLY A 1101 -35.58 11.66 5.87
CA GLY A 1101 -36.74 11.58 6.74
C GLY A 1101 -36.42 10.76 7.98
N LYS A 1102 -36.81 11.25 9.16
CA LYS A 1102 -36.70 10.54 10.44
C LYS A 1102 -38.06 10.55 11.13
N LYS A 1103 -38.41 9.44 11.78
CA LYS A 1103 -39.56 9.35 12.67
C LYS A 1103 -39.20 8.58 13.93
N PHE A 1104 -39.69 9.07 15.05
CA PHE A 1104 -39.38 8.58 16.38
C PHE A 1104 -40.65 8.38 17.21
N ASP A 1105 -40.96 7.14 17.56
CA ASP A 1105 -42.21 6.76 18.22
C ASP A 1105 -41.91 6.12 19.60
N PRO A 1106 -41.99 6.89 20.70
CA PRO A 1106 -41.71 6.40 22.05
C PRO A 1106 -42.96 5.74 22.69
N SER A 1107 -42.75 4.71 23.52
CA SER A 1107 -43.87 4.02 24.21
C SER A 1107 -44.34 4.65 25.52
N LEU A 1108 -43.75 5.77 25.94
CA LEU A 1108 -43.97 6.40 27.26
C LEU A 1108 -44.98 7.55 27.18
N LYS A 1109 -45.84 7.67 28.20
CA LYS A 1109 -46.92 8.68 28.27
C LYS A 1109 -46.43 10.14 28.31
N ASN A 1110 -45.15 10.40 28.59
CA ASN A 1110 -44.56 11.74 28.70
C ASN A 1110 -43.34 11.96 27.76
N SER A 1111 -43.12 11.07 26.78
CA SER A 1111 -42.05 11.20 25.79
C SER A 1111 -42.58 11.80 24.50
N TYR A 1112 -41.84 12.74 23.91
CA TYR A 1112 -42.28 13.45 22.70
C TYR A 1112 -42.05 12.59 21.44
N ASP A 1113 -43.11 12.33 20.67
CA ASP A 1113 -43.00 11.89 19.26
C ASP A 1113 -42.35 13.02 18.46
N PHE A 1114 -41.51 12.64 17.52
CA PHE A 1114 -40.75 13.56 16.69
C PHE A 1114 -40.66 13.02 15.26
N SER A 1115 -40.93 13.91 14.30
CA SER A 1115 -40.63 13.64 12.91
C SER A 1115 -39.84 14.78 12.28
N GLU A 1116 -38.91 14.43 11.41
CA GLU A 1116 -38.05 15.39 10.71
C GLU A 1116 -37.97 15.02 9.23
N LEU A 1117 -38.10 16.04 8.38
CA LEU A 1117 -37.74 15.96 6.98
C LEU A 1117 -36.70 17.04 6.69
N SER A 1118 -35.51 16.60 6.29
CA SER A 1118 -34.36 17.46 6.03
C SER A 1118 -33.91 17.31 4.58
N ALA A 1119 -33.84 18.40 3.83
CA ALA A 1119 -33.21 18.46 2.52
C ALA A 1119 -31.83 19.12 2.65
N LEU A 1120 -30.83 18.53 2.01
CA LEU A 1120 -29.44 18.95 2.02
C LEU A 1120 -28.99 19.30 0.61
N LEU A 1121 -28.28 20.42 0.49
CA LEU A 1121 -27.48 20.77 -0.69
C LEU A 1121 -26.09 21.19 -0.20
N GLN A 1122 -25.05 20.53 -0.69
CA GLN A 1122 -23.66 20.79 -0.36
C GLN A 1122 -22.83 20.92 -1.63
N LEU A 1123 -22.09 22.01 -1.73
CA LEU A 1123 -21.11 22.25 -2.78
C LEU A 1123 -19.73 22.31 -2.13
N SER A 1124 -18.80 21.49 -2.64
CA SER A 1124 -17.44 21.41 -2.13
C SER A 1124 -16.45 21.68 -3.26
N PHE A 1125 -15.37 22.37 -2.94
CA PHE A 1125 -14.35 22.79 -3.88
C PHE A 1125 -12.96 22.55 -3.29
N LEU A 1126 -12.05 22.01 -4.09
CA LEU A 1126 -10.63 21.88 -3.76
C LEU A 1126 -9.80 22.17 -5.00
N HIS A 1127 -9.00 23.24 -4.96
CA HIS A 1127 -8.11 23.63 -6.03
C HIS A 1127 -6.67 23.17 -5.77
N ARG A 1128 -5.95 22.87 -6.86
CA ARG A 1128 -4.54 22.46 -6.84
C ARG A 1128 -3.59 23.39 -6.07
N SER A 1129 -3.96 24.66 -5.88
CA SER A 1129 -3.15 25.62 -5.12
C SER A 1129 -3.30 25.50 -3.59
N GLY A 1130 -4.19 24.63 -3.10
CA GLY A 1130 -4.49 24.45 -1.67
C GLY A 1130 -5.73 25.20 -1.18
N TRP A 1131 -6.38 26.01 -2.01
CA TRP A 1131 -7.66 26.64 -1.65
C TRP A 1131 -8.77 25.58 -1.61
N GLN A 1132 -9.54 25.57 -0.53
CA GLN A 1132 -10.67 24.68 -0.35
C GLN A 1132 -11.87 25.44 0.19
N GLY A 1133 -13.06 25.00 -0.21
CA GLY A 1133 -14.31 25.62 0.16
C GLY A 1133 -15.41 24.58 0.33
N LEU A 1134 -16.27 24.78 1.31
CA LEU A 1134 -17.49 24.00 1.49
C LEU A 1134 -18.62 24.98 1.78
N LEU A 1135 -19.72 24.85 1.03
CA LEU A 1135 -20.98 25.52 1.32
C LEU A 1135 -22.03 24.42 1.50
N ARG A 1136 -22.70 24.42 2.64
CA ARG A 1136 -23.72 23.45 2.97
C ARG A 1136 -24.99 24.16 3.41
N THR A 1137 -26.11 23.84 2.78
CA THR A 1137 -27.42 24.40 3.11
C THR A 1137 -28.38 23.28 3.47
N PHE A 1138 -29.16 23.51 4.51
CA PHE A 1138 -30.19 22.60 4.97
C PHE A 1138 -31.55 23.30 4.94
N LEU A 1139 -32.58 22.57 4.55
CA LEU A 1139 -33.97 22.93 4.79
C LEU A 1139 -34.58 21.84 5.66
N VAL A 1140 -35.01 22.20 6.85
CA VAL A 1140 -35.47 21.27 7.87
C VAL A 1140 -36.92 21.60 8.21
N ARG A 1141 -37.79 20.60 8.14
CA ARG A 1141 -39.14 20.63 8.70
C ARG A 1141 -39.21 19.60 9.82
N GLN A 1142 -39.52 20.04 11.01
CA GLN A 1142 -39.66 19.21 12.20
C GLN A 1142 -41.07 19.35 12.76
N ASP A 1143 -41.68 18.23 13.13
CA ASP A 1143 -42.91 18.19 13.92
C ASP A 1143 -42.54 17.70 15.32
N LEU A 1144 -42.82 18.55 16.31
CA LEU A 1144 -42.48 18.36 17.72
C LEU A 1144 -43.77 18.30 18.54
N THR A 1145 -44.02 17.15 19.17
CA THR A 1145 -45.18 16.97 20.04
C THR A 1145 -45.22 18.08 21.11
N ASN A 1146 -46.35 18.77 21.26
CA ASN A 1146 -46.59 19.88 22.20
C ASN A 1146 -45.98 21.27 21.88
N ARG A 1147 -45.27 21.46 20.77
CA ARG A 1147 -44.82 22.81 20.31
C ARG A 1147 -45.09 23.13 18.83
N GLY A 1148 -45.58 22.16 18.06
CA GLY A 1148 -46.02 22.35 16.67
C GLY A 1148 -44.89 22.31 15.64
N ASP A 1149 -45.23 22.54 14.37
CA ASP A 1149 -44.30 22.48 13.24
C ASP A 1149 -43.22 23.59 13.33
N SER A 1150 -41.95 23.21 13.22
CA SER A 1150 -40.80 24.10 13.05
C SER A 1150 -40.23 23.93 11.64
N PHE A 1151 -40.15 25.01 10.86
CA PHE A 1151 -39.53 25.02 9.53
C PHE A 1151 -38.43 26.05 9.47
N TYR A 1152 -37.20 25.63 9.17
CA TYR A 1152 -36.05 26.51 9.14
C TYR A 1152 -35.03 26.10 8.08
N GLY A 1153 -34.28 27.11 7.61
CA GLY A 1153 -33.17 26.93 6.69
C GLY A 1153 -31.86 27.34 7.35
N LEU A 1154 -30.82 26.52 7.19
CA LEU A 1154 -29.47 26.80 7.70
C LEU A 1154 -28.47 26.81 6.55
N ALA A 1155 -27.43 27.61 6.72
CA ALA A 1155 -26.29 27.61 5.83
C ALA A 1155 -25.00 27.64 6.64
N ASP A 1156 -24.10 26.71 6.31
CA ASP A 1156 -22.75 26.61 6.84
C ASP A 1156 -21.76 26.83 5.70
N ALA A 1157 -20.67 27.52 5.99
CA ALA A 1157 -19.58 27.71 5.04
C ALA A 1157 -18.25 27.44 5.70
N THR A 1158 -17.31 26.89 4.94
CA THR A 1158 -15.91 26.77 5.35
C THR A 1158 -15.05 27.26 4.20
N LEU A 1159 -14.10 28.13 4.49
CA LEU A 1159 -13.05 28.53 3.58
C LEU A 1159 -11.72 28.14 4.20
N GLY A 1160 -10.90 27.39 3.48
CA GLY A 1160 -9.60 26.95 3.95
C GLY A 1160 -8.52 27.16 2.90
N TYR A 1161 -7.29 27.23 3.39
CA TYR A 1161 -6.08 27.27 2.57
C TYR A 1161 -5.03 26.33 3.17
N GLU A 1162 -4.73 25.25 2.46
CA GLU A 1162 -3.63 24.36 2.78
C GLU A 1162 -2.31 24.97 2.29
N PHE A 1163 -1.35 25.12 3.20
CA PHE A 1163 -0.07 25.74 2.87
C PHE A 1163 0.76 24.87 1.93
N PRO A 1164 1.58 25.47 1.04
CA PRO A 1164 2.42 24.74 0.09
C PRO A 1164 3.26 23.64 0.75
N GLY A 1165 3.29 22.47 0.11
CA GLY A 1165 4.00 21.30 0.63
C GLY A 1165 3.36 20.69 1.88
N LYS A 1166 2.06 20.93 2.13
CA LYS A 1166 1.32 20.44 3.29
C LYS A 1166 2.01 20.75 4.62
N ARG A 1167 2.43 22.01 4.79
CA ARG A 1167 3.09 22.50 6.03
C ARG A 1167 2.11 22.99 7.08
N GLY A 1168 0.82 23.03 6.77
CA GLY A 1168 -0.21 23.48 7.66
C GLY A 1168 -1.50 23.80 6.92
N LEU A 1169 -2.51 24.21 7.68
CA LEU A 1169 -3.82 24.59 7.19
C LEU A 1169 -4.31 25.82 7.96
N ALA A 1170 -4.87 26.79 7.26
CA ALA A 1170 -5.72 27.82 7.84
C ALA A 1170 -7.15 27.59 7.39
N SER A 1171 -8.13 27.65 8.30
CA SER A 1171 -9.54 27.56 7.94
C SER A 1171 -10.40 28.54 8.74
N LEU A 1172 -11.43 29.07 8.09
CA LEU A 1172 -12.52 29.82 8.68
C LEU A 1172 -13.80 29.01 8.50
N GLU A 1173 -14.38 28.57 9.61
CA GLU A 1173 -15.63 27.84 9.68
C GLU A 1173 -16.74 28.78 10.16
N LEU A 1174 -17.82 28.87 9.39
CA LEU A 1174 -19.04 29.60 9.71
C LEU A 1174 -20.18 28.59 9.78
N THR A 1175 -20.79 28.43 10.95
CA THR A 1175 -21.98 27.58 11.14
C THR A 1175 -23.18 28.49 11.41
N ASN A 1176 -24.33 28.18 10.81
CA ASN A 1176 -25.54 29.00 10.89
C ASN A 1176 -25.27 30.48 10.55
N ILE A 1177 -24.78 30.75 9.32
CA ILE A 1177 -24.32 32.07 8.85
C ILE A 1177 -25.35 33.18 9.08
N PHE A 1178 -26.64 32.84 8.95
CA PHE A 1178 -27.75 33.80 9.08
C PHE A 1178 -28.26 33.96 10.53
N ASP A 1179 -27.60 33.34 11.50
CA ASP A 1179 -27.92 33.41 12.94
C ASP A 1179 -29.40 33.11 13.23
N ARG A 1180 -29.96 32.12 12.51
CA ARG A 1180 -31.37 31.72 12.66
C ARG A 1180 -31.54 30.92 13.93
N HIS A 1181 -32.46 31.38 14.78
CA HIS A 1181 -32.87 30.67 15.98
C HIS A 1181 -34.06 29.78 15.63
N PHE A 1182 -34.04 28.53 16.09
CA PHE A 1182 -35.08 27.53 15.84
C PHE A 1182 -35.21 26.60 17.03
N TYR A 1183 -36.40 26.03 17.22
CA TYR A 1183 -36.63 24.95 18.16
C TYR A 1183 -36.01 23.67 17.62
N PHE A 1184 -35.28 22.93 18.46
CA PHE A 1184 -34.71 21.64 18.11
C PHE A 1184 -34.84 20.66 19.28
N GLN A 1185 -35.00 19.39 18.93
CA GLN A 1185 -35.02 18.28 19.85
C GLN A 1185 -33.80 17.39 19.60
N LYS A 1186 -32.99 17.22 20.63
CA LYS A 1186 -32.02 16.14 20.75
C LYS A 1186 -32.83 14.86 21.03
N GLU A 1187 -32.70 13.82 20.19
CA GLU A 1187 -33.26 12.50 20.58
C GLU A 1187 -32.57 12.12 21.91
N PHE A 1188 -33.31 11.48 22.84
CA PHE A 1188 -32.87 11.23 24.23
C PHE A 1188 -31.51 10.52 24.37
N VAL A 1189 -30.98 9.97 23.27
CA VAL A 1189 -29.74 9.20 23.23
C VAL A 1189 -28.83 9.55 22.02
N THR A 1190 -29.09 10.67 21.32
CA THR A 1190 -28.28 11.09 20.17
C THR A 1190 -27.63 12.45 20.38
N PHE A 1191 -26.46 12.67 19.77
CA PHE A 1191 -25.72 13.94 19.84
C PHE A 1191 -25.90 14.80 18.58
N ASP A 1192 -26.95 14.55 17.79
CA ASP A 1192 -27.26 15.26 16.55
C ASP A 1192 -27.96 16.60 16.83
N ALA A 1193 -27.23 17.58 17.35
CA ALA A 1193 -27.74 18.94 17.47
C ALA A 1193 -27.26 19.81 16.30
N LEU A 1194 -28.21 20.34 15.53
CA LEU A 1194 -28.02 21.58 14.79
C LEU A 1194 -28.01 22.72 15.82
N TYR A 1195 -27.00 23.57 15.79
CA TYR A 1195 -26.86 24.64 16.80
C TYR A 1195 -27.71 25.86 16.42
N PRO A 1196 -28.55 26.38 17.34
CA PRO A 1196 -29.46 27.50 17.06
C PRO A 1196 -28.78 28.87 17.02
N ALA A 1197 -27.46 28.94 17.23
CA ALA A 1197 -26.69 30.18 17.21
C ALA A 1197 -25.60 30.12 16.14
N ARG A 1198 -25.24 31.29 15.59
CA ARG A 1198 -24.08 31.41 14.69
C ARG A 1198 -22.79 31.07 15.42
N ARG A 1199 -21.96 30.26 14.77
CA ARG A 1199 -20.57 29.99 15.17
C ARG A 1199 -19.61 30.52 14.13
N ILE A 1200 -18.58 31.23 14.57
CA ILE A 1200 -17.44 31.63 13.75
C ILE A 1200 -16.21 31.04 14.40
N LEU A 1201 -15.46 30.21 13.70
CA LEU A 1201 -14.28 29.55 14.23
C LEU A 1201 -13.15 29.65 13.21
N PHE A 1202 -12.06 30.30 13.60
CA PHE A 1202 -10.82 30.31 12.83
C PHE A 1202 -9.87 29.27 13.42
N LYS A 1203 -9.32 28.40 12.58
CA LYS A 1203 -8.32 27.40 12.96
C LYS A 1203 -7.05 27.59 12.16
N LEU A 1204 -5.93 27.34 12.83
CA LEU A 1204 -4.60 27.34 12.26
C LEU A 1204 -3.86 26.10 12.75
N ALA A 1205 -3.38 25.28 11.83
CA ALA A 1205 -2.56 24.12 12.10
C ALA A 1205 -1.23 24.24 11.38
N PHE A 1206 -0.14 23.88 12.06
CA PHE A 1206 1.20 23.80 11.51
C PHE A 1206 1.76 22.40 11.68
N TYR A 1207 2.46 21.93 10.65
CA TYR A 1207 3.11 20.64 10.60
C TYR A 1207 4.61 20.85 10.37
N PHE A 1208 5.43 20.44 11.35
CA PHE A 1208 6.88 20.58 11.34
C PHE A 1208 7.59 19.25 11.07
#